data_AF-A0A971IVK1-F1
#
_entry.id   AF-A0A971IVK1-F1
#
_cell.length_a   1.000
_cell.length_b   1.000
_cell.length_c   1.000
_cell.angle_alpha   90.00
_cell.angle_beta   90.00
_cell.angle_gamma   90.00
#
_symmetry.space_group_name_H-M   'P 1'
#
loop_
_entity.id
_entity.type
_entity.pdbx_description
1 polymer ?
#
loop_
_entity_poly.entity_id
_entity_poly.type
_entity_poly.pdbx_seq_one_letter_code
_entity_poly.pdbx_strand_id
1 'polypeptide(L)'
;MKRILTLCTLLLAFSLATSAQVSEQEFQALKALYNATDGDNWFNRTGWESINTTATKDDVTTVWAGIKEIEDGHITKISFRGVSNNLSGPLPPEIGNLVWLFELNLPGNHLSGVLPEEIGNLASLDNLDLGYNNLSGPLPASLSGLVNLRSIRISNNPLNCDFPSEILVGLSNIRRINLYSCGLTGTLGNVFASLTNLEGFDVKDNQIMGEIPASINTLTRLSEIHFDRNQLTGNLPSLEGSAATIYYLTFSGNQLSGPIPSSYGSFSKMQYFQVNGNQLSGSIPAGIFLLPNFKRLYIQENYFTFAGIEPVYNQINALSQKYYWTTKIFPVTQSSFVLNAGDALALNAAELSVHALGGNNNRYKWYCNNVEVYSGNSPVYTVPLAGAAHAGVYRFEVTNTVVTDITLKSETITVNIIGGNEAPSDIILSATSLDENITGTVATLSAVDPDATDVHTFSLASGNGTNDKNNGKFQIIDGNQLKMISSADYETTPSLYVLITVNDGNGGVFTKAVTIAVNNINEAPRYNDQTTSVSIDENAENGTTVCTLTAQDPEGAAVTYSITSGNDNGAFGINGNKLVVADNTKLNYDVKNQYSLVVSASDGTLSANATITVSLNKINQMPQVENQVFALDENSPEGTMVGSIVATDREGDPLTYNFLTGNELFAFKFNGNTIEVDNTEALDFELHPVFNLTINVSDGISNVQATVTINLNNVSENTDNDILTFSVPEMVGNAVINNASHTIAVNVSDVSLSSLVATFTISPDATSNPVSGTSLDFTTPQTIQVTSQSGATQDWVVTVTKQVSNTTFQNQNLNVYPNPAVSFLQINGLGEASLIRVFNSVGQQILLVNTTNENEQIDISQLKKGNYLLMVESEGKRSAHKFSKL
;
A
#
# COMPACT_ATOMS: atom_id res chain seq x y z
N MET A 1 7.87 91.23 62.21
CA MET A 1 9.05 90.51 62.76
C MET A 1 8.77 89.11 63.34
N LYS A 2 7.58 88.77 63.86
CA LYS A 2 7.34 87.42 64.47
C LYS A 2 7.10 86.23 63.51
N ARG A 3 7.20 86.38 62.19
CA ARG A 3 7.02 85.29 61.19
C ARG A 3 8.31 84.81 60.51
N ILE A 4 9.46 85.45 60.76
CA ILE A 4 10.75 85.08 60.14
C ILE A 4 11.60 84.25 61.11
N LEU A 5 11.52 84.52 62.43
CA LEU A 5 12.31 83.80 63.44
C LEU A 5 11.90 82.32 63.60
N THR A 6 10.64 81.98 63.31
CA THR A 6 10.12 80.59 63.33
C THR A 6 10.52 79.80 62.08
N LEU A 7 10.89 80.46 60.98
CA LEU A 7 11.41 79.79 59.79
C LEU A 7 12.90 79.48 59.95
N CYS A 8 13.68 80.42 60.49
CA CYS A 8 15.11 80.20 60.74
C CYS A 8 15.39 79.14 61.82
N THR A 9 14.48 78.93 62.78
CA THR A 9 14.61 77.84 63.77
C THR A 9 14.16 76.48 63.27
N LEU A 10 13.40 76.41 62.15
CA LEU A 10 13.19 75.15 61.42
C LEU A 10 14.36 74.82 60.48
N LEU A 11 14.97 75.83 59.82
CA LEU A 11 16.14 75.62 58.96
C LEU A 11 17.41 75.21 59.74
N LEU A 12 17.57 75.64 60.99
CA LEU A 12 18.67 75.23 61.86
C LEU A 12 18.47 73.86 62.56
N ALA A 13 17.33 73.20 62.32
CA ALA A 13 17.09 71.81 62.75
C ALA A 13 17.38 70.78 61.64
N PHE A 14 17.71 71.22 60.42
CA PHE A 14 17.98 70.36 59.25
C PHE A 14 19.46 70.38 58.80
N SER A 15 20.38 70.84 59.66
CA SER A 15 21.83 70.75 59.44
C SER A 15 22.51 69.65 60.26
N LEU A 16 21.74 68.75 60.88
CA LEU A 16 22.24 67.42 61.18
C LEU A 16 22.10 66.61 59.89
N ALA A 17 23.23 66.35 59.24
CA ALA A 17 23.30 65.31 58.23
C ALA A 17 23.06 63.98 58.94
N THR A 18 21.79 63.56 59.00
CA THR A 18 21.49 62.13 58.99
C THR A 18 21.96 61.64 57.62
N SER A 19 23.21 61.20 57.54
CA SER A 19 23.62 60.27 56.49
C SER A 19 22.60 59.14 56.53
N ALA A 20 21.87 58.95 55.45
CA ALA A 20 20.99 57.81 55.35
C ALA A 20 21.86 56.57 55.54
N GLN A 21 21.59 55.80 56.59
CA GLN A 21 22.40 54.66 56.95
C GLN A 21 22.02 53.46 56.09
N VAL A 22 23.01 52.64 55.77
CA VAL A 22 22.80 51.36 55.08
C VAL A 22 21.77 50.53 55.85
N SER A 23 20.84 49.92 55.12
CA SER A 23 19.81 49.11 55.76
C SER A 23 20.41 47.86 56.41
N GLU A 24 19.76 47.33 57.45
CA GLU A 24 20.20 46.09 58.10
C GLU A 24 20.27 44.94 57.08
N GLN A 25 19.31 44.89 56.16
CA GLN A 25 19.22 43.90 55.09
C GLN A 25 20.40 43.99 54.10
N GLU A 26 20.83 45.20 53.73
CA GLU A 26 22.02 45.40 52.88
C GLU A 26 23.33 45.09 53.63
N PHE A 27 23.42 45.42 54.93
CA PHE A 27 24.57 45.05 55.76
C PHE A 27 24.72 43.54 55.89
N GLN A 28 23.62 42.81 56.14
CA GLN A 28 23.65 41.34 56.19
C GLN A 28 24.01 40.73 54.83
N ALA A 29 23.64 41.35 53.70
CA ALA A 29 24.07 40.91 52.37
C ALA A 29 25.58 41.07 52.15
N LEU A 30 26.19 42.19 52.59
CA LEU A 30 27.65 42.33 52.57
C LEU A 30 28.33 41.30 53.49
N LYS A 31 27.78 41.07 54.68
CA LYS A 31 28.30 40.07 55.63
C LYS A 31 28.22 38.64 55.07
N ALA A 32 27.13 38.30 54.37
CA ALA A 32 27.00 37.04 53.65
C ALA A 32 28.05 36.95 52.52
N LEU A 33 28.26 38.00 51.73
CA LEU A 33 29.27 38.04 50.66
C LEU A 33 30.69 37.79 51.21
N TYR A 34 31.05 38.45 52.31
CA TYR A 34 32.34 38.26 52.97
C TYR A 34 32.53 36.82 53.45
N ASN A 35 31.52 36.25 54.13
CA ASN A 35 31.60 34.89 54.68
C ASN A 35 31.56 33.80 53.60
N ALA A 36 30.78 33.97 52.55
CA ALA A 36 30.63 32.99 51.47
C ALA A 36 31.85 32.96 50.52
N THR A 37 32.64 34.04 50.46
CA THR A 37 33.75 34.17 49.51
C THR A 37 35.13 34.30 50.18
N ASP A 38 35.29 33.69 51.35
CA ASP A 38 36.56 33.59 52.11
C ASP A 38 37.20 34.97 52.44
N GLY A 39 36.38 35.86 53.00
CA GLY A 39 36.69 37.25 53.32
C GLY A 39 37.96 37.49 54.14
N ASP A 40 38.35 36.53 54.97
CA ASP A 40 39.60 36.62 55.74
C ASP A 40 40.84 36.59 54.83
N ASN A 41 40.76 35.92 53.67
CA ASN A 41 41.86 35.74 52.72
C ASN A 41 41.78 36.67 51.48
N TRP A 42 40.87 37.65 51.47
CA TRP A 42 40.83 38.70 50.44
C TRP A 42 42.10 39.56 50.44
N PHE A 43 42.62 39.92 49.27
CA PHE A 43 43.85 40.71 49.15
C PHE A 43 43.70 42.15 49.67
N ASN A 44 42.58 42.81 49.36
CA ASN A 44 42.18 44.08 49.96
C ASN A 44 40.85 43.88 50.69
N ARG A 45 40.96 43.84 52.01
CA ARG A 45 39.85 43.71 52.96
C ARG A 45 39.65 44.95 53.84
N THR A 46 40.19 46.10 53.44
CA THR A 46 40.12 47.36 54.22
C THR A 46 38.68 47.70 54.59
N GLY A 47 38.38 47.78 55.89
CA GLY A 47 37.04 48.05 56.43
C GLY A 47 36.23 46.78 56.77
N TRP A 48 36.58 45.65 56.15
CA TRP A 48 35.88 44.37 56.32
C TRP A 48 36.43 43.53 57.48
N GLU A 49 37.61 43.85 58.02
CA GLU A 49 38.34 43.01 58.99
C GLU A 49 37.59 42.72 60.31
N SER A 50 36.48 43.43 60.57
CA SER A 50 35.65 43.26 61.76
C SER A 50 34.16 43.01 61.48
N ILE A 51 33.79 42.70 60.23
CA ILE A 51 32.39 42.51 59.79
C ILE A 51 31.64 41.41 60.57
N ASN A 52 32.38 40.44 61.10
CA ASN A 52 31.84 39.35 61.91
C ASN A 52 31.80 39.63 63.41
N THR A 53 32.50 40.65 63.91
CA THR A 53 32.78 40.83 65.34
C THR A 53 32.29 42.16 65.92
N THR A 54 32.55 43.29 65.25
CA THR A 54 32.25 44.63 65.79
C THR A 54 31.67 45.62 64.79
N ALA A 55 31.73 45.36 63.48
CA ALA A 55 31.16 46.28 62.51
C ALA A 55 29.62 46.30 62.58
N THR A 56 29.08 47.47 62.25
CA THR A 56 27.66 47.80 62.19
C THR A 56 27.32 48.28 60.77
N LYS A 57 26.02 48.42 60.47
CA LYS A 57 25.53 49.02 59.23
C LYS A 57 26.08 50.44 58.98
N ASP A 58 26.33 51.20 60.05
CA ASP A 58 26.85 52.57 59.98
C ASP A 58 28.32 52.57 59.51
N ASP A 59 29.09 51.54 59.84
CA ASP A 59 30.49 51.40 59.42
C ASP A 59 30.65 51.22 57.90
N VAL A 60 29.64 50.70 57.20
CA VAL A 60 29.63 50.58 55.71
C VAL A 60 29.65 51.94 55.03
N THR A 61 29.16 52.99 55.70
CA THR A 61 29.24 54.37 55.17
C THR A 61 30.66 54.95 55.22
N THR A 62 31.60 54.25 55.85
CA THR A 62 33.03 54.54 55.80
C THR A 62 33.71 53.80 54.63
N VAL A 63 35.01 54.04 54.38
CA VAL A 63 35.68 53.57 53.16
C VAL A 63 35.99 52.07 53.21
N TRP A 64 34.99 51.24 52.90
CA TRP A 64 35.14 49.79 52.71
C TRP A 64 35.68 49.47 51.31
N ALA A 65 36.68 48.60 51.24
CA ALA A 65 37.26 48.15 49.97
C ALA A 65 36.19 47.51 49.08
N GLY A 66 36.14 47.89 47.80
CA GLY A 66 35.15 47.39 46.85
C GLY A 66 33.80 48.11 46.87
N ILE A 67 33.36 48.69 47.99
CA ILE A 67 32.17 49.56 48.02
C ILE A 67 32.56 50.91 47.40
N LYS A 68 31.95 51.29 46.27
CA LYS A 68 32.36 52.47 45.50
C LYS A 68 31.41 53.64 45.60
N GLU A 69 30.13 53.38 45.83
CA GLU A 69 29.10 54.41 45.84
C GLU A 69 27.93 53.95 46.71
N ILE A 70 27.44 54.89 47.53
CA ILE A 70 26.28 54.76 48.39
C ILE A 70 25.42 56.00 48.12
N GLU A 71 24.21 55.82 47.59
CA GLU A 71 23.28 56.90 47.25
C GLU A 71 22.06 56.80 48.16
N ASP A 72 21.69 57.91 48.83
CA ASP A 72 20.57 57.97 49.78
C ASP A 72 20.54 56.82 50.82
N GLY A 73 21.73 56.32 51.18
CA GLY A 73 21.93 55.24 52.15
C GLY A 73 21.93 53.83 51.57
N HIS A 74 21.75 53.67 50.26
CA HIS A 74 21.72 52.36 49.60
C HIS A 74 23.01 52.05 48.85
N ILE A 75 23.39 50.78 48.83
CA ILE A 75 24.63 50.32 48.17
C ILE A 75 24.38 50.23 46.67
N THR A 76 24.91 51.18 45.90
CA THR A 76 24.71 51.22 44.45
C THR A 76 25.85 50.58 43.66
N LYS A 77 27.08 50.48 44.19
CA LYS A 77 28.21 49.86 43.46
C LYS A 77 29.14 49.02 44.32
N ILE A 78 29.29 47.73 43.95
CA ILE A 78 30.32 46.81 44.42
C ILE A 78 31.29 46.53 43.27
N SER A 79 32.54 46.97 43.40
CA SER A 79 33.51 46.95 42.31
C SER A 79 34.96 46.87 42.81
N PHE A 80 35.62 45.72 42.61
CA PHE A 80 37.08 45.55 42.83
C PHE A 80 37.90 45.84 41.56
N ARG A 81 37.40 46.76 40.72
CA ARG A 81 37.90 47.05 39.37
C ARG A 81 39.43 47.20 39.29
N GLY A 82 40.05 46.35 38.47
CA GLY A 82 41.46 46.45 38.08
C GLY A 82 42.43 45.56 38.85
N VAL A 83 41.97 44.86 39.90
CA VAL A 83 42.75 43.85 40.62
C VAL A 83 41.87 42.64 40.96
N SER A 84 42.40 41.44 40.81
CA SER A 84 41.85 40.26 41.49
C SER A 84 41.90 40.52 43.00
N ASN A 85 40.83 40.20 43.73
CA ASN A 85 40.78 40.41 45.17
C ASN A 85 40.73 39.10 45.98
N ASN A 86 40.91 37.95 45.30
CA ASN A 86 40.94 36.60 45.88
C ASN A 86 39.61 36.17 46.54
N LEU A 87 38.46 36.68 46.08
CA LEU A 87 37.15 36.18 46.51
C LEU A 87 37.01 34.71 46.09
N SER A 88 36.85 33.80 47.04
CA SER A 88 36.89 32.34 46.81
C SER A 88 35.71 31.64 47.48
N GLY A 89 34.84 31.02 46.68
CA GLY A 89 33.58 30.42 47.15
C GLY A 89 32.36 30.93 46.37
N PRO A 90 31.13 30.56 46.75
CA PRO A 90 29.93 30.95 46.02
C PRO A 90 29.52 32.42 46.23
N LEU A 91 28.83 32.98 45.24
CA LEU A 91 28.05 34.20 45.44
C LEU A 91 26.79 33.85 46.25
N PRO A 92 26.56 34.46 47.43
CA PRO A 92 25.46 34.05 48.30
C PRO A 92 24.09 34.55 47.79
N PRO A 93 22.99 33.81 48.04
CA PRO A 93 21.62 34.26 47.75
C PRO A 93 21.29 35.66 48.27
N GLU A 94 21.82 36.01 49.45
CA GLU A 94 21.63 37.31 50.08
C GLU A 94 22.12 38.49 49.23
N ILE A 95 22.93 38.28 48.18
CA ILE A 95 23.28 39.34 47.23
C ILE A 95 22.03 40.03 46.65
N GLY A 96 20.94 39.28 46.43
CA GLY A 96 19.68 39.79 45.89
C GLY A 96 18.93 40.76 46.80
N ASN A 97 19.36 40.90 48.06
CA ASN A 97 18.85 41.93 48.98
C ASN A 97 19.31 43.35 48.60
N LEU A 98 20.36 43.49 47.79
CA LEU A 98 20.92 44.77 47.35
C LEU A 98 20.11 45.35 46.18
N VAL A 99 18.80 45.53 46.32
CA VAL A 99 17.88 45.87 45.21
C VAL A 99 18.19 47.20 44.47
N TRP A 100 18.98 48.08 45.10
CA TRP A 100 19.49 49.34 44.56
C TRP A 100 20.83 49.23 43.82
N LEU A 101 21.44 48.04 43.80
CA LEU A 101 22.74 47.81 43.20
C LEU A 101 22.67 48.05 41.69
N PHE A 102 23.45 49.03 41.23
CA PHE A 102 23.59 49.46 39.84
C PHE A 102 24.78 48.77 39.17
N GLU A 103 25.88 48.52 39.89
CA GLU A 103 27.07 47.81 39.39
C GLU A 103 27.51 46.69 40.35
N LEU A 104 27.62 45.46 39.81
CA LEU A 104 28.30 44.34 40.45
C LEU A 104 29.48 43.90 39.57
N ASN A 105 30.71 44.16 40.03
CA ASN A 105 31.92 44.06 39.22
C ASN A 105 33.03 43.34 40.01
N LEU A 106 33.05 42.00 39.88
CA LEU A 106 33.93 41.06 40.58
C LEU A 106 34.78 40.18 39.62
N PRO A 107 35.31 40.68 38.48
CA PRO A 107 36.05 39.84 37.56
C PRO A 107 37.44 39.43 38.09
N GLY A 108 37.95 38.29 37.65
CA GLY A 108 39.29 37.81 37.98
C GLY A 108 39.43 37.28 39.41
N ASN A 109 38.40 36.62 39.95
CA ASN A 109 38.43 36.01 41.29
C ASN A 109 38.28 34.48 41.18
N HIS A 110 37.96 33.83 42.30
CA HIS A 110 37.72 32.39 42.42
C HIS A 110 36.26 32.10 42.82
N LEU A 111 35.33 32.96 42.39
CA LEU A 111 33.90 32.76 42.64
C LEU A 111 33.45 31.47 41.96
N SER A 112 32.77 30.58 42.68
CA SER A 112 32.47 29.21 42.24
C SER A 112 31.02 28.80 42.51
N GLY A 113 30.64 27.58 42.12
CA GLY A 113 29.24 27.13 42.22
C GLY A 113 28.35 27.74 41.13
N VAL A 114 27.04 27.78 41.38
CA VAL A 114 26.05 28.38 40.46
C VAL A 114 25.80 29.85 40.81
N LEU A 115 25.34 30.65 39.84
CA LEU A 115 24.84 32.00 40.11
C LEU A 115 23.44 31.88 40.76
N PRO A 116 23.19 32.48 41.95
CA PRO A 116 21.93 32.30 42.68
C PRO A 116 20.74 32.93 41.95
N GLU A 117 19.55 32.32 42.07
CA GLU A 117 18.30 32.85 41.49
C GLU A 117 17.93 34.22 42.06
N GLU A 118 18.39 34.56 43.26
CA GLU A 118 18.18 35.86 43.89
C GLU A 118 18.88 37.02 43.15
N ILE A 119 19.81 36.75 42.20
CA ILE A 119 20.42 37.78 41.34
C ILE A 119 19.36 38.55 40.53
N GLY A 120 18.23 37.93 40.20
CA GLY A 120 17.11 38.56 39.50
C GLY A 120 16.36 39.62 40.32
N ASN A 121 16.60 39.71 41.64
CA ASN A 121 16.01 40.74 42.50
C ASN A 121 16.71 42.11 42.36
N LEU A 122 17.87 42.16 41.70
CA LEU A 122 18.68 43.38 41.51
C LEU A 122 18.09 44.30 40.42
N ALA A 123 16.85 44.74 40.59
CA ALA A 123 16.07 45.44 39.56
C ALA A 123 16.74 46.74 39.04
N SER A 124 17.63 47.35 39.82
CA SER A 124 18.40 48.55 39.44
C SER A 124 19.68 48.27 38.64
N LEU A 125 20.06 47.00 38.45
CA LEU A 125 21.37 46.60 37.92
C LEU A 125 21.55 46.98 36.45
N ASP A 126 22.61 47.74 36.16
CA ASP A 126 23.01 48.18 34.83
C ASP A 126 24.18 47.37 34.26
N ASN A 127 25.15 47.05 35.11
CA ASN A 127 26.37 46.34 34.72
C ASN A 127 26.69 45.19 35.68
N LEU A 128 26.66 43.97 35.14
CA LEU A 128 27.08 42.73 35.80
C LEU A 128 28.37 42.23 35.15
N ASP A 129 29.45 42.15 35.92
CA ASP A 129 30.76 41.67 35.48
C ASP A 129 31.31 40.65 36.49
N LEU A 130 31.23 39.37 36.12
CA LEU A 130 31.73 38.21 36.87
C LEU A 130 32.71 37.38 36.02
N GLY A 131 33.29 37.96 34.96
CA GLY A 131 34.19 37.24 34.06
C GLY A 131 35.50 36.81 34.74
N TYR A 132 36.16 35.76 34.22
CA TYR A 132 37.36 35.16 34.80
C TYR A 132 37.14 34.73 36.26
N ASN A 133 36.26 33.74 36.44
CA ASN A 133 35.95 33.12 37.73
C ASN A 133 35.80 31.59 37.53
N ASN A 134 35.32 30.89 38.56
CA ASN A 134 35.11 29.44 38.58
C ASN A 134 33.60 29.09 38.62
N LEU A 135 32.71 29.98 38.15
CA LEU A 135 31.26 29.75 38.13
C LEU A 135 30.89 28.63 37.15
N SER A 136 29.84 27.91 37.47
CA SER A 136 29.43 26.66 36.82
C SER A 136 27.91 26.54 36.73
N GLY A 137 27.42 25.69 35.82
CA GLY A 137 25.98 25.50 35.60
C GLY A 137 25.33 26.62 34.78
N PRO A 138 24.00 26.50 34.55
CA PRO A 138 23.26 27.48 33.76
C PRO A 138 23.12 28.83 34.47
N LEU A 139 22.85 29.88 33.70
CA LEU A 139 22.39 31.15 34.26
C LEU A 139 20.98 30.95 34.86
N PRO A 140 20.67 31.57 36.02
CA PRO A 140 19.37 31.48 36.67
C PRO A 140 18.26 32.10 35.83
N ALA A 141 17.06 31.52 35.88
CA ALA A 141 15.93 31.97 35.06
C ALA A 141 15.48 33.39 35.43
N SER A 142 15.56 33.75 36.71
CA SER A 142 15.23 35.09 37.22
C SER A 142 16.00 36.24 36.55
N LEU A 143 17.18 35.95 35.99
CA LEU A 143 18.04 36.94 35.33
C LEU A 143 17.32 37.63 34.16
N SER A 144 16.36 36.97 33.52
CA SER A 144 15.55 37.54 32.43
C SER A 144 14.70 38.74 32.89
N GLY A 145 14.47 38.90 34.19
CA GLY A 145 13.74 40.02 34.79
C GLY A 145 14.55 41.31 34.93
N LEU A 146 15.87 41.27 34.72
CA LEU A 146 16.77 42.43 34.85
C LEU A 146 16.66 43.39 33.65
N VAL A 147 15.48 43.97 33.44
CA VAL A 147 15.16 44.82 32.27
C VAL A 147 15.98 46.10 32.17
N ASN A 148 16.66 46.53 33.24
CA ASN A 148 17.57 47.68 33.23
C ASN A 148 19.01 47.34 32.80
N LEU A 149 19.37 46.05 32.74
CA LEU A 149 20.73 45.59 32.50
C LEU A 149 21.21 45.99 31.09
N ARG A 150 22.32 46.73 31.02
CA ARG A 150 22.95 47.19 29.78
C ARG A 150 24.20 46.41 29.42
N SER A 151 24.85 45.77 30.40
CA SER A 151 26.07 44.99 30.20
C SER A 151 26.10 43.75 31.07
N ILE A 152 26.31 42.59 30.45
CA ILE A 152 26.57 41.31 31.13
C ILE A 152 27.89 40.71 30.63
N ARG A 153 28.81 40.41 31.56
CA ARG A 153 30.07 39.71 31.29
C ARG A 153 30.27 38.55 32.26
N ILE A 154 30.19 37.32 31.76
CA ILE A 154 30.39 36.07 32.52
C ILE A 154 31.47 35.20 31.86
N SER A 155 32.24 35.73 30.90
CA SER A 155 33.27 35.00 30.15
C SER A 155 34.36 34.36 31.02
N ASN A 156 35.00 33.29 30.53
CA ASN A 156 35.95 32.47 31.29
C ASN A 156 35.37 32.01 32.63
N ASN A 157 34.23 31.33 32.57
CA ASN A 157 33.63 30.59 33.68
C ASN A 157 33.18 29.22 33.13
N PRO A 158 33.51 28.08 33.76
CA PRO A 158 33.12 26.75 33.30
C PRO A 158 31.62 26.44 33.49
N LEU A 159 30.74 27.23 32.86
CA LEU A 159 29.28 27.09 32.91
C LEU A 159 28.84 25.72 32.37
N ASN A 160 29.40 25.28 31.24
CA ASN A 160 29.17 23.96 30.63
C ASN A 160 27.69 23.60 30.49
N CYS A 161 26.90 24.54 29.96
CA CYS A 161 25.45 24.43 29.77
C CYS A 161 25.06 24.84 28.33
N ASP A 162 23.78 24.71 27.97
CA ASP A 162 23.28 25.29 26.72
C ASP A 162 23.34 26.83 26.73
N PHE A 163 23.46 27.43 25.55
CA PHE A 163 23.42 28.88 25.35
C PHE A 163 22.07 29.45 25.86
N PRO A 164 22.08 30.46 26.78
CA PRO A 164 20.89 30.89 27.52
C PRO A 164 19.99 31.87 26.73
N SER A 165 19.58 31.48 25.52
CA SER A 165 18.77 32.31 24.60
C SER A 165 17.48 32.84 25.24
N GLU A 166 16.70 31.97 25.88
CA GLU A 166 15.42 32.29 26.54
C GLU A 166 15.57 33.25 27.73
N ILE A 167 16.72 33.28 28.39
CA ILE A 167 17.01 34.23 29.47
C ILE A 167 17.40 35.58 28.87
N LEU A 168 18.27 35.57 27.86
CA LEU A 168 18.79 36.78 27.23
C LEU A 168 17.69 37.60 26.55
N VAL A 169 16.66 36.98 25.95
CA VAL A 169 15.55 37.71 25.29
C VAL A 169 14.73 38.60 26.24
N GLY A 170 14.78 38.37 27.56
CA GLY A 170 14.15 39.24 28.55
C GLY A 170 14.90 40.57 28.78
N LEU A 171 16.19 40.64 28.45
CA LEU A 171 17.08 41.77 28.73
C LEU A 171 16.92 42.90 27.70
N SER A 172 15.75 43.51 27.63
CA SER A 172 15.35 44.47 26.59
C SER A 172 16.25 45.72 26.41
N ASN A 173 16.98 46.14 27.46
CA ASN A 173 17.93 47.26 27.39
C ASN A 173 19.39 46.83 27.21
N ILE A 174 19.68 45.55 27.00
CA ILE A 174 21.05 45.04 26.89
C ILE A 174 21.77 45.65 25.68
N ARG A 175 23.00 46.08 25.91
CA ARG A 175 23.91 46.63 24.89
C ARG A 175 25.12 45.74 24.68
N ARG A 176 25.61 45.07 25.72
CA ARG A 176 26.80 44.21 25.63
C ARG A 176 26.59 42.88 26.32
N ILE A 177 26.80 41.79 25.58
CA ILE A 177 26.80 40.41 26.06
C ILE A 177 28.19 39.83 25.83
N ASN A 178 28.81 39.32 26.88
CA ASN A 178 30.14 38.72 26.83
C ASN A 178 30.16 37.39 27.60
N LEU A 179 30.11 36.28 26.86
CA LEU A 179 29.97 34.90 27.33
C LEU A 179 31.00 33.97 26.66
N TYR A 180 32.17 34.50 26.29
CA TYR A 180 33.21 33.70 25.63
C TYR A 180 33.93 32.76 26.60
N SER A 181 34.44 31.63 26.10
CA SER A 181 35.17 30.65 26.92
C SER A 181 34.35 30.17 28.12
N CYS A 182 33.09 29.79 27.87
CA CYS A 182 32.15 29.34 28.92
C CYS A 182 31.73 27.87 28.81
N GLY A 183 32.18 27.16 27.76
CA GLY A 183 31.75 25.79 27.47
C GLY A 183 30.29 25.71 26.99
N LEU A 184 29.75 26.78 26.40
CA LEU A 184 28.36 26.85 26.00
C LEU A 184 28.06 25.95 24.80
N THR A 185 26.97 25.19 24.89
CA THR A 185 26.44 24.27 23.87
C THR A 185 25.11 24.79 23.32
N GLY A 186 24.35 23.97 22.59
CA GLY A 186 23.04 24.35 22.06
C GLY A 186 23.12 25.37 20.92
N THR A 187 22.05 26.14 20.71
CA THR A 187 21.92 27.08 19.57
C THR A 187 21.61 28.50 20.03
N LEU A 188 21.81 29.48 19.15
CA LEU A 188 21.49 30.90 19.42
C LEU A 188 19.97 31.20 19.50
N GLY A 189 19.09 30.23 19.20
CA GLY A 189 17.64 30.40 19.21
C GLY A 189 17.18 31.52 18.27
N ASN A 190 16.25 32.37 18.72
CA ASN A 190 15.91 33.63 18.04
C ASN A 190 16.34 34.86 18.87
N VAL A 191 17.47 34.75 19.58
CA VAL A 191 17.86 35.73 20.62
C VAL A 191 17.86 37.18 20.12
N PHE A 192 18.32 37.42 18.88
CA PHE A 192 18.44 38.77 18.33
C PHE A 192 17.12 39.49 18.03
N ALA A 193 15.98 38.81 18.05
CA ALA A 193 14.68 39.46 17.79
C ALA A 193 14.28 40.48 18.87
N SER A 194 14.70 40.28 20.12
CA SER A 194 14.38 41.17 21.24
C SER A 194 15.46 42.23 21.51
N LEU A 195 16.72 41.95 21.17
CA LEU A 195 17.88 42.73 21.63
C LEU A 195 18.17 43.95 20.74
N THR A 196 17.15 44.77 20.47
CA THR A 196 17.23 45.92 19.55
C THR A 196 18.27 46.98 19.95
N ASN A 197 18.67 47.03 21.22
CA ASN A 197 19.69 47.92 21.76
C ASN A 197 21.13 47.38 21.66
N LEU A 198 21.34 46.16 21.16
CA LEU A 198 22.62 45.46 21.19
C LEU A 198 23.71 46.18 20.39
N GLU A 199 24.82 46.50 21.07
CA GLU A 199 26.01 47.16 20.53
C GLU A 199 27.20 46.20 20.40
N GLY A 200 27.31 45.17 21.25
CA GLY A 200 28.39 44.17 21.17
C GLY A 200 27.98 42.78 21.64
N PHE A 201 28.39 41.75 20.91
CA PHE A 201 28.05 40.35 21.19
C PHE A 201 29.28 39.45 21.05
N ASP A 202 29.72 38.86 22.16
CA ASP A 202 30.93 38.03 22.23
C ASP A 202 30.62 36.67 22.87
N VAL A 203 30.65 35.62 22.05
CA VAL A 203 30.40 34.22 22.43
C VAL A 203 31.46 33.28 21.85
N LYS A 204 32.64 33.81 21.50
CA LYS A 204 33.76 33.01 20.97
C LYS A 204 34.21 31.92 21.96
N ASP A 205 35.04 30.97 21.52
CA ASP A 205 35.59 29.91 22.38
C ASP A 205 34.49 29.09 23.10
N ASN A 206 33.49 28.64 22.35
CA ASN A 206 32.40 27.81 22.86
C ASN A 206 32.09 26.64 21.90
N GLN A 207 31.01 25.93 22.13
CA GLN A 207 30.56 24.76 21.34
C GLN A 207 29.16 25.00 20.76
N ILE A 208 28.79 26.28 20.53
CA ILE A 208 27.46 26.67 20.02
C ILE A 208 27.33 26.20 18.58
N MET A 209 26.23 25.53 18.26
CA MET A 209 25.94 24.93 16.96
C MET A 209 24.70 25.54 16.29
N GLY A 210 24.46 25.16 15.04
CA GLY A 210 23.34 25.65 14.23
C GLY A 210 23.64 26.98 13.56
N GLU A 211 22.61 27.59 12.97
CA GLU A 211 22.77 28.80 12.17
C GLU A 211 22.77 30.10 13.00
N ILE A 212 23.36 31.16 12.44
CA ILE A 212 23.24 32.52 12.98
C ILE A 212 21.84 33.05 12.65
N PRO A 213 20.99 33.39 13.64
CA PRO A 213 19.59 33.73 13.39
C PRO A 213 19.44 35.00 12.53
N ALA A 214 18.61 34.93 11.49
CA ALA A 214 18.42 36.01 10.52
C ALA A 214 17.91 37.34 11.15
N SER A 215 17.35 37.30 12.36
CA SER A 215 16.97 38.48 13.14
C SER A 215 18.17 39.40 13.47
N ILE A 216 19.41 38.89 13.48
CA ILE A 216 20.63 39.71 13.65
C ILE A 216 20.77 40.81 12.59
N ASN A 217 20.21 40.60 11.39
CA ASN A 217 20.28 41.55 10.27
C ASN A 217 19.46 42.83 10.53
N THR A 218 18.49 42.79 11.45
CA THR A 218 17.61 43.93 11.79
C THR A 218 18.20 44.87 12.84
N LEU A 219 19.29 44.47 13.49
CA LEU A 219 19.97 45.29 14.48
C LEU A 219 20.65 46.49 13.81
N THR A 220 20.56 47.67 14.43
CA THR A 220 21.05 48.94 13.87
C THR A 220 22.17 49.60 14.67
N ARG A 221 22.53 49.00 15.82
CA ARG A 221 23.53 49.52 16.76
C ARG A 221 24.77 48.65 16.88
N LEU A 222 24.78 47.48 16.23
CA LEU A 222 25.79 46.45 16.45
C LEU A 222 27.15 46.94 15.91
N SER A 223 28.15 46.93 16.78
CA SER A 223 29.47 47.48 16.52
C SER A 223 30.57 46.42 16.56
N GLU A 224 30.39 45.37 17.36
CA GLU A 224 31.38 44.32 17.59
C GLU A 224 30.69 42.94 17.66
N ILE A 225 31.13 41.99 16.83
CA ILE A 225 30.62 40.61 16.78
C ILE A 225 31.80 39.63 16.87
N HIS A 226 31.75 38.73 17.86
CA HIS A 226 32.75 37.68 18.07
C HIS A 226 32.09 36.30 18.25
N PHE A 227 32.17 35.49 17.19
CA PHE A 227 31.64 34.12 17.11
C PHE A 227 32.75 33.06 16.92
N ASP A 228 34.02 33.44 16.96
CA ASP A 228 35.14 32.55 16.65
C ASP A 228 35.17 31.28 17.49
N ARG A 229 35.63 30.16 16.92
CA ARG A 229 35.83 28.88 17.61
C ARG A 229 34.54 28.40 18.27
N ASN A 230 33.59 28.05 17.41
CA ASN A 230 32.27 27.47 17.69
C ASN A 230 31.95 26.40 16.62
N GLN A 231 30.72 25.89 16.59
CA GLN A 231 30.25 24.89 15.62
C GLN A 231 29.14 25.45 14.70
N LEU A 232 29.15 26.77 14.44
CA LEU A 232 28.08 27.44 13.70
C LEU A 232 28.08 27.05 12.21
N THR A 233 26.89 26.79 11.68
CA THR A 233 26.62 26.37 10.30
C THR A 233 25.83 27.43 9.52
N GLY A 234 25.55 27.17 8.25
CA GLY A 234 24.78 28.10 7.40
C GLY A 234 25.62 29.26 6.87
N ASN A 235 24.96 30.32 6.42
CA ASN A 235 25.62 31.45 5.76
C ASN A 235 25.99 32.58 6.72
N LEU A 236 26.95 33.42 6.33
CA LEU A 236 27.20 34.70 7.01
C LEU A 236 25.96 35.62 6.93
N PRO A 237 25.58 36.30 8.03
CA PRO A 237 24.46 37.25 8.04
C PRO A 237 24.80 38.50 7.20
N SER A 238 23.80 39.14 6.58
CA SER A 238 24.04 40.34 5.74
C SER A 238 24.33 41.61 6.56
N LEU A 239 23.84 41.70 7.80
CA LEU A 239 24.07 42.78 8.78
C LEU A 239 23.78 44.20 8.27
N GLU A 240 22.91 44.34 7.27
CA GLU A 240 22.63 45.60 6.58
C GLU A 240 22.19 46.73 7.53
N GLY A 241 21.38 46.42 8.56
CA GLY A 241 20.96 47.40 9.56
C GLY A 241 22.12 48.07 10.31
N SER A 242 23.25 47.36 10.49
CA SER A 242 24.41 47.80 11.27
C SER A 242 25.61 48.25 10.41
N ALA A 243 25.41 48.50 9.11
CA ALA A 243 26.47 48.94 8.21
C ALA A 243 27.17 50.26 8.64
N ALA A 244 26.47 51.13 9.37
CA ALA A 244 27.03 52.39 9.89
C ALA A 244 27.77 52.25 11.24
N THR A 245 27.74 51.08 11.88
CA THR A 245 28.21 50.88 13.25
C THR A 245 29.29 49.82 13.41
N ILE A 246 29.37 48.81 12.55
CA ILE A 246 30.32 47.69 12.64
C ILE A 246 31.80 48.14 12.55
N TYR A 247 32.60 47.76 13.56
CA TYR A 247 34.05 47.88 13.62
C TYR A 247 34.76 46.53 13.44
N TYR A 248 34.27 45.49 14.13
CA TYR A 248 34.91 44.18 14.24
C TYR A 248 33.92 43.06 13.93
N LEU A 249 34.27 42.21 12.96
CA LEU A 249 33.54 41.01 12.57
C LEU A 249 34.46 39.80 12.60
N THR A 250 34.25 38.88 13.54
CA THR A 250 35.10 37.70 13.70
C THR A 250 34.25 36.43 13.88
N PHE A 251 34.37 35.49 12.95
CA PHE A 251 33.61 34.24 12.86
C PHE A 251 34.53 33.02 12.61
N SER A 252 35.83 33.14 12.86
CA SER A 252 36.86 32.18 12.47
C SER A 252 36.75 30.85 13.21
N GLY A 253 37.00 29.71 12.56
CA GLY A 253 36.91 28.40 13.21
C GLY A 253 35.46 28.01 13.48
N ASN A 254 34.66 27.93 12.43
CA ASN A 254 33.26 27.49 12.43
C ASN A 254 33.02 26.60 11.19
N GLN A 255 31.76 26.28 10.90
CA GLN A 255 31.32 25.50 9.73
C GLN A 255 30.53 26.37 8.74
N LEU A 256 30.72 27.69 8.75
CA LEU A 256 29.95 28.64 7.94
C LEU A 256 30.28 28.48 6.45
N SER A 257 29.25 28.46 5.61
CA SER A 257 29.32 28.19 4.17
C SER A 257 28.85 29.37 3.32
N GLY A 258 28.91 29.21 1.99
CA GLY A 258 28.41 30.20 1.05
C GLY A 258 29.33 31.41 0.85
N PRO A 259 28.84 32.48 0.19
CA PRO A 259 29.62 33.67 -0.12
C PRO A 259 29.69 34.66 1.05
N ILE A 260 30.71 35.51 1.05
CA ILE A 260 30.73 36.72 1.89
C ILE A 260 29.68 37.70 1.34
N PRO A 261 28.72 38.20 2.16
CA PRO A 261 27.68 39.10 1.69
C PRO A 261 28.24 40.39 1.08
N SER A 262 27.68 40.80 -0.07
CA SER A 262 28.10 42.03 -0.77
C SER A 262 27.90 43.30 0.07
N SER A 263 26.93 43.28 0.98
CA SER A 263 26.66 44.33 1.98
C SER A 263 27.89 44.68 2.83
N TYR A 264 28.84 43.76 3.02
CA TYR A 264 30.05 44.00 3.83
C TYR A 264 30.94 45.10 3.22
N GLY A 265 30.81 45.36 1.92
CA GLY A 265 31.45 46.50 1.26
C GLY A 265 30.86 47.87 1.60
N SER A 266 29.80 47.94 2.41
CA SER A 266 29.19 49.19 2.90
C SER A 266 29.59 49.56 4.34
N PHE A 267 30.35 48.70 5.02
CA PHE A 267 30.61 48.82 6.47
C PHE A 267 31.67 49.88 6.78
N SER A 268 31.29 51.16 6.67
CA SER A 268 32.15 52.35 6.70
C SER A 268 33.15 52.46 7.87
N LYS A 269 32.87 51.79 8.99
CA LYS A 269 33.72 51.76 10.21
C LYS A 269 34.54 50.48 10.37
N MET A 270 34.33 49.46 9.54
CA MET A 270 34.96 48.16 9.70
C MET A 270 36.48 48.26 9.57
N GLN A 271 37.18 47.75 10.57
CA GLN A 271 38.65 47.71 10.63
C GLN A 271 39.19 46.29 10.49
N TYR A 272 38.39 45.32 10.93
CA TYR A 272 38.80 43.94 11.15
C TYR A 272 37.73 42.97 10.64
N PHE A 273 38.13 42.10 9.72
CA PHE A 273 37.29 41.01 9.23
C PHE A 273 38.05 39.69 9.30
N GLN A 274 37.54 38.75 10.11
CA GLN A 274 38.07 37.39 10.20
C GLN A 274 36.97 36.36 10.04
N VAL A 275 37.18 35.43 9.11
CA VAL A 275 36.31 34.28 8.83
C VAL A 275 37.14 33.03 8.52
N ASN A 276 38.40 33.01 8.94
CA ASN A 276 39.32 31.94 8.58
C ASN A 276 38.97 30.61 9.24
N GLY A 277 39.17 29.49 8.57
CA GLY A 277 38.78 28.17 9.10
C GLY A 277 37.27 27.98 9.06
N ASN A 278 36.70 28.03 7.87
CA ASN A 278 35.26 27.87 7.60
C ASN A 278 35.06 27.10 6.27
N GLN A 279 33.86 27.13 5.70
CA GLN A 279 33.47 26.54 4.42
C GLN A 279 33.06 27.60 3.39
N LEU A 280 33.48 28.86 3.56
CA LEU A 280 33.10 29.97 2.69
C LEU A 280 33.72 29.82 1.30
N SER A 281 33.03 30.30 0.28
CA SER A 281 33.44 30.20 -1.13
C SER A 281 32.92 31.39 -1.96
N GLY A 282 33.06 31.35 -3.29
CA GLY A 282 32.62 32.44 -4.17
C GLY A 282 33.54 33.66 -4.13
N SER A 283 32.99 34.84 -4.42
CA SER A 283 33.77 36.08 -4.59
C SER A 283 33.92 36.89 -3.30
N ILE A 284 35.08 37.51 -3.14
CA ILE A 284 35.33 38.47 -2.05
C ILE A 284 34.79 39.85 -2.48
N PRO A 285 33.88 40.49 -1.74
CA PRO A 285 33.28 41.77 -2.15
C PRO A 285 34.31 42.89 -2.28
N ALA A 286 34.52 43.38 -3.51
CA ALA A 286 35.49 44.43 -3.82
C ALA A 286 35.29 45.73 -3.01
N GLY A 287 34.06 46.03 -2.59
CA GLY A 287 33.74 47.18 -1.75
C GLY A 287 34.44 47.17 -0.38
N ILE A 288 34.79 46.00 0.17
CA ILE A 288 35.50 45.89 1.46
C ILE A 288 36.84 46.65 1.41
N PHE A 289 37.52 46.65 0.27
CA PHE A 289 38.80 47.33 0.08
C PHE A 289 38.68 48.83 -0.21
N LEU A 290 37.46 49.35 -0.36
CA LEU A 290 37.17 50.79 -0.50
C LEU A 290 36.82 51.45 0.85
N LEU A 291 36.72 50.66 1.92
CA LEU A 291 36.36 51.15 3.25
C LEU A 291 37.52 51.93 3.89
N PRO A 292 37.28 53.15 4.42
CA PRO A 292 38.35 54.08 4.78
C PRO A 292 39.20 53.64 5.99
N ASN A 293 38.70 52.69 6.79
CA ASN A 293 39.35 52.21 8.01
C ASN A 293 39.77 50.74 7.95
N PHE A 294 39.58 50.06 6.82
CA PHE A 294 39.81 48.63 6.70
C PHE A 294 41.31 48.31 6.66
N LYS A 295 41.78 47.51 7.62
CA LYS A 295 43.23 47.30 7.86
C LYS A 295 43.66 45.85 7.77
N ARG A 296 42.76 44.91 8.11
CA ARG A 296 43.12 43.51 8.31
C ARG A 296 42.06 42.53 7.80
N LEU A 297 42.50 41.56 7.00
CA LEU A 297 41.67 40.54 6.36
C LEU A 297 42.23 39.14 6.68
N TYR A 298 41.39 38.27 7.25
CA TYR A 298 41.73 36.87 7.53
C TYR A 298 40.63 35.96 6.97
N ILE A 299 40.89 35.37 5.81
CA ILE A 299 39.96 34.50 5.08
C ILE A 299 40.56 33.13 4.75
N GLN A 300 41.77 32.84 5.23
CA GLN A 300 42.47 31.59 4.99
C GLN A 300 41.69 30.37 5.52
N GLU A 301 42.05 29.16 5.08
CA GLU A 301 41.33 27.93 5.46
C GLU A 301 39.82 27.97 5.12
N ASN A 302 39.53 28.34 3.88
CA ASN A 302 38.20 28.37 3.26
C ASN A 302 38.27 27.81 1.82
N TYR A 303 37.13 27.72 1.15
CA TYR A 303 36.99 27.24 -0.23
C TYR A 303 36.89 28.39 -1.26
N PHE A 304 37.58 29.51 -1.01
CA PHE A 304 37.73 30.57 -2.01
C PHE A 304 38.59 30.09 -3.17
N THR A 305 38.09 30.24 -4.39
CA THR A 305 38.77 29.82 -5.62
C THR A 305 39.37 31.01 -6.37
N PHE A 306 40.16 30.77 -7.41
CA PHE A 306 40.81 31.84 -8.17
C PHE A 306 39.82 32.82 -8.79
N ALA A 307 38.65 32.36 -9.25
CA ALA A 307 37.57 33.25 -9.70
C ALA A 307 37.14 34.30 -8.65
N GLY A 308 37.20 33.95 -7.36
CA GLY A 308 36.83 34.84 -6.27
C GLY A 308 37.94 35.76 -5.77
N ILE A 309 39.21 35.41 -6.03
CA ILE A 309 40.40 36.11 -5.54
C ILE A 309 41.02 37.00 -6.64
N GLU A 310 41.10 36.53 -7.89
CA GLU A 310 41.68 37.26 -9.04
C GLU A 310 41.22 38.74 -9.12
N PRO A 311 39.91 39.08 -9.02
CA PRO A 311 39.45 40.45 -9.22
C PRO A 311 39.89 41.45 -8.12
N VAL A 312 40.30 40.94 -6.95
CA VAL A 312 40.68 41.74 -5.77
C VAL A 312 42.10 41.47 -5.28
N TYR A 313 42.88 40.65 -5.99
CA TYR A 313 44.20 40.18 -5.56
C TYR A 313 45.18 41.31 -5.23
N ASN A 314 45.20 42.39 -6.02
CA ASN A 314 46.05 43.54 -5.79
C ASN A 314 45.62 44.33 -4.53
N GLN A 315 44.31 44.45 -4.31
CA GLN A 315 43.71 45.15 -3.18
C GLN A 315 43.94 44.39 -1.87
N ILE A 316 43.79 43.06 -1.89
CA ILE A 316 44.22 42.16 -0.81
C ILE A 316 45.71 42.39 -0.54
N ASN A 317 46.54 42.41 -1.60
CA ASN A 317 47.98 42.55 -1.43
C ASN A 317 48.44 43.91 -0.91
N ALA A 318 47.66 44.97 -1.10
CA ALA A 318 47.92 46.29 -0.53
C ALA A 318 47.66 46.38 1.00
N LEU A 319 46.96 45.41 1.60
CA LEU A 319 46.67 45.42 3.03
C LEU A 319 47.91 45.17 3.90
N SER A 320 48.03 45.99 4.95
CA SER A 320 49.12 45.89 5.96
C SER A 320 49.18 44.55 6.71
N GLN A 321 48.04 43.87 6.88
CA GLN A 321 47.93 42.58 7.55
C GLN A 321 46.87 41.74 6.83
N LYS A 322 47.28 40.66 6.17
CA LYS A 322 46.43 39.85 5.30
C LYS A 322 46.80 38.37 5.42
N TYR A 323 45.78 37.53 5.47
CA TYR A 323 45.91 36.07 5.49
C TYR A 323 44.77 35.54 4.62
N TYR A 324 45.06 34.99 3.43
CA TYR A 324 44.04 34.69 2.41
C TYR A 324 44.32 33.46 1.54
N TRP A 325 45.44 32.77 1.75
CA TRP A 325 45.70 31.49 1.09
C TRP A 325 44.76 30.41 1.62
N THR A 326 44.63 29.28 0.92
CA THR A 326 43.94 28.11 1.46
C THR A 326 44.88 26.92 1.49
N THR A 327 44.95 26.21 2.62
CA THR A 327 45.53 24.86 2.68
C THR A 327 44.45 23.77 2.69
N LYS A 328 43.18 24.17 2.61
CA LYS A 328 42.03 23.27 2.66
C LYS A 328 41.93 22.47 1.37
N ILE A 329 41.79 21.16 1.52
CA ILE A 329 41.56 20.23 0.42
C ILE A 329 40.13 20.43 -0.09
N PHE A 330 39.97 20.66 -1.39
CA PHE A 330 38.69 20.94 -2.04
C PHE A 330 37.88 19.65 -2.22
N PRO A 331 36.65 19.58 -1.69
CA PRO A 331 35.83 18.39 -1.80
C PRO A 331 35.42 18.12 -3.24
N VAL A 332 35.32 16.83 -3.58
CA VAL A 332 34.95 16.37 -4.92
C VAL A 332 33.49 15.93 -5.00
N THR A 333 32.85 16.18 -6.14
CA THR A 333 31.46 15.76 -6.42
C THR A 333 31.34 14.26 -6.63
N GLN A 334 32.43 13.61 -7.07
CA GLN A 334 32.53 12.16 -7.27
C GLN A 334 33.90 11.66 -6.82
N SER A 335 33.93 10.76 -5.83
CA SER A 335 35.14 10.20 -5.22
C SER A 335 35.62 8.89 -5.86
N SER A 336 34.87 8.30 -6.79
CA SER A 336 35.29 7.10 -7.52
C SER A 336 34.67 6.94 -8.90
N PHE A 337 35.40 6.28 -9.79
CA PHE A 337 34.99 5.84 -11.12
C PHE A 337 35.30 4.35 -11.28
N VAL A 338 34.43 3.63 -11.98
CA VAL A 338 34.66 2.25 -12.44
C VAL A 338 34.49 2.26 -13.95
N LEU A 339 35.48 1.75 -14.68
CA LEU A 339 35.52 1.72 -16.15
C LEU A 339 36.01 0.35 -16.62
N ASN A 340 35.55 -0.09 -17.78
CA ASN A 340 36.07 -1.28 -18.43
C ASN A 340 37.41 -0.98 -19.12
N ALA A 341 38.22 -2.01 -19.31
CA ALA A 341 39.40 -1.92 -20.15
C ALA A 341 38.99 -1.49 -21.58
N GLY A 342 39.50 -0.35 -22.04
CA GLY A 342 39.18 0.22 -23.35
C GLY A 342 38.17 1.38 -23.33
N ASP A 343 37.46 1.62 -22.22
CA ASP A 343 36.57 2.79 -22.10
C ASP A 343 37.35 4.12 -22.10
N ALA A 344 36.72 5.20 -22.54
CA ALA A 344 37.32 6.54 -22.48
C ALA A 344 37.20 7.13 -21.06
N LEU A 345 38.32 7.46 -20.43
CA LEU A 345 38.37 8.20 -19.16
C LEU A 345 38.46 9.71 -19.45
N ALA A 346 37.55 10.49 -18.88
CA ALA A 346 37.60 11.95 -18.91
C ALA A 346 37.39 12.51 -17.50
N LEU A 347 38.44 13.08 -16.91
CA LEU A 347 38.39 13.72 -15.59
C LEU A 347 38.43 15.25 -15.76
N ASN A 348 37.35 15.93 -15.41
CA ASN A 348 37.22 17.38 -15.52
C ASN A 348 37.22 18.06 -14.14
N ALA A 349 38.27 18.81 -13.83
CA ALA A 349 38.43 19.44 -12.52
C ALA A 349 37.32 20.48 -12.21
N ALA A 350 36.76 21.10 -13.25
CA ALA A 350 35.70 22.10 -13.10
C ALA A 350 34.32 21.49 -12.77
N GLU A 351 34.08 20.23 -13.14
CA GLU A 351 32.87 19.46 -12.81
C GLU A 351 33.06 18.63 -11.52
N LEU A 352 34.29 18.17 -11.29
CA LEU A 352 34.63 17.33 -10.14
C LEU A 352 34.87 18.10 -8.86
N SER A 353 35.14 19.41 -8.91
CA SER A 353 35.20 20.27 -7.72
C SER A 353 33.81 20.71 -7.28
N VAL A 354 33.46 20.53 -6.00
CA VAL A 354 32.22 21.08 -5.41
C VAL A 354 32.18 22.61 -5.51
N HIS A 355 33.33 23.27 -5.49
CA HIS A 355 33.44 24.72 -5.65
C HIS A 355 34.01 25.06 -7.03
N ALA A 356 33.29 25.87 -7.81
CA ALA A 356 33.70 26.28 -9.15
C ALA A 356 35.09 26.96 -9.12
N LEU A 357 36.09 26.27 -9.67
CA LEU A 357 37.49 26.69 -9.63
C LEU A 357 37.66 28.04 -10.35
N GLY A 358 37.19 28.11 -11.59
CA GLY A 358 37.03 29.32 -12.40
C GLY A 358 38.26 30.21 -12.54
N GLY A 359 38.13 31.31 -13.28
CA GLY A 359 39.25 32.22 -13.57
C GLY A 359 40.01 31.84 -14.85
N ASN A 360 40.40 32.87 -15.59
CA ASN A 360 41.00 32.72 -16.93
C ASN A 360 42.49 32.39 -16.88
N ASN A 361 43.09 32.47 -15.69
CA ASN A 361 44.53 32.41 -15.47
C ASN A 361 45.01 31.08 -14.85
N ASN A 362 44.11 30.09 -14.73
CA ASN A 362 44.40 28.80 -14.12
C ASN A 362 45.38 27.94 -14.94
N ARG A 363 46.13 27.10 -14.23
CA ARG A 363 46.91 25.97 -14.73
C ARG A 363 46.53 24.76 -13.90
N TYR A 364 46.23 23.65 -14.58
CA TYR A 364 45.76 22.42 -13.97
C TYR A 364 46.83 21.35 -14.07
N LYS A 365 47.02 20.60 -12.99
CA LYS A 365 47.81 19.38 -12.97
C LYS A 365 46.96 18.22 -12.46
N TRP A 366 47.02 17.09 -13.13
CA TRP A 366 46.46 15.84 -12.63
C TRP A 366 47.58 14.90 -12.21
N TYR A 367 47.37 14.22 -11.09
CA TYR A 367 48.25 13.20 -10.57
C TYR A 367 47.48 11.89 -10.45
N CYS A 368 48.11 10.77 -10.81
CA CYS A 368 47.66 9.41 -10.49
C CYS A 368 48.73 8.74 -9.62
N ASN A 369 48.34 8.18 -8.47
CA ASN A 369 49.25 7.55 -7.51
C ASN A 369 50.44 8.48 -7.14
N ASN A 370 50.16 9.79 -7.02
CA ASN A 370 51.12 10.89 -6.83
C ASN A 370 52.12 11.17 -7.97
N VAL A 371 52.03 10.50 -9.12
CA VAL A 371 52.79 10.81 -10.35
C VAL A 371 51.99 11.77 -11.22
N GLU A 372 52.61 12.84 -11.74
CA GLU A 372 51.97 13.79 -12.65
C GLU A 372 51.65 13.12 -14.00
N VAL A 373 50.35 13.06 -14.36
CA VAL A 373 49.85 12.47 -15.61
C VAL A 373 49.36 13.51 -16.62
N TYR A 374 49.14 14.74 -16.18
CA TYR A 374 48.77 15.87 -17.02
C TYR A 374 49.22 17.19 -16.39
N SER A 375 49.63 18.14 -17.22
CA SER A 375 49.83 19.54 -16.85
C SER A 375 49.46 20.44 -18.03
N GLY A 376 48.60 21.44 -17.83
CA GLY A 376 48.15 22.32 -18.92
C GLY A 376 47.15 23.39 -18.50
N ASN A 377 46.48 23.99 -19.49
CA ASN A 377 45.50 25.05 -19.28
C ASN A 377 44.04 24.53 -19.26
N SER A 378 43.80 23.29 -19.68
CA SER A 378 42.46 22.68 -19.64
C SER A 378 42.20 22.09 -18.25
N PRO A 379 40.99 22.20 -17.68
CA PRO A 379 40.61 21.46 -16.48
C PRO A 379 40.43 19.95 -16.78
N VAL A 380 40.32 19.56 -18.05
CA VAL A 380 40.03 18.19 -18.48
C VAL A 380 41.32 17.43 -18.80
N TYR A 381 41.51 16.28 -18.14
CA TYR A 381 42.44 15.23 -18.53
C TYR A 381 41.64 14.09 -19.19
N THR A 382 42.05 13.68 -20.39
CA THR A 382 41.38 12.60 -21.15
C THR A 382 42.35 11.49 -21.53
N VAL A 383 41.85 10.24 -21.48
CA VAL A 383 42.50 9.03 -21.97
C VAL A 383 41.48 8.35 -22.89
N PRO A 384 41.72 8.28 -24.22
CA PRO A 384 40.74 7.72 -25.15
C PRO A 384 40.42 6.23 -24.96
N LEU A 385 41.37 5.45 -24.43
CA LEU A 385 41.25 4.01 -24.17
C LEU A 385 41.95 3.68 -22.84
N ALA A 386 41.19 3.45 -21.77
CA ALA A 386 41.72 3.20 -20.45
C ALA A 386 42.15 1.72 -20.26
N GLY A 387 43.46 1.46 -20.28
CA GLY A 387 44.04 0.19 -19.81
C GLY A 387 44.44 0.22 -18.32
N ALA A 388 44.85 -0.92 -17.77
CA ALA A 388 45.20 -1.10 -16.34
C ALA A 388 46.22 -0.08 -15.76
N ALA A 389 47.09 0.50 -16.60
CA ALA A 389 48.02 1.57 -16.19
C ALA A 389 47.33 2.89 -15.75
N HIS A 390 46.03 3.04 -16.01
CA HIS A 390 45.20 4.18 -15.59
C HIS A 390 44.33 3.86 -14.37
N ALA A 391 44.47 2.68 -13.76
CA ALA A 391 43.86 2.39 -12.46
C ALA A 391 44.69 3.04 -11.34
N GLY A 392 44.03 3.65 -10.36
CA GLY A 392 44.71 4.25 -9.22
C GLY A 392 43.96 5.41 -8.55
N VAL A 393 44.68 6.08 -7.65
CA VAL A 393 44.16 7.21 -6.89
C VAL A 393 44.57 8.51 -7.57
N TYR A 394 43.60 9.20 -8.14
CA TYR A 394 43.73 10.48 -8.82
C TYR A 394 43.54 11.66 -7.87
N ARG A 395 44.15 12.80 -8.19
CA ARG A 395 43.86 14.12 -7.61
C ARG A 395 44.28 15.21 -8.59
N PHE A 396 43.70 16.39 -8.49
CA PHE A 396 44.14 17.56 -9.25
C PHE A 396 44.69 18.67 -8.34
N GLU A 397 45.61 19.45 -8.91
CA GLU A 397 46.07 20.71 -8.36
C GLU A 397 45.79 21.83 -9.36
N VAL A 398 45.45 23.02 -8.83
CA VAL A 398 45.23 24.22 -9.63
C VAL A 398 46.15 25.33 -9.11
N THR A 399 46.94 25.90 -10.00
CA THR A 399 47.69 27.14 -9.76
C THR A 399 47.18 28.24 -10.68
N ASN A 400 47.58 29.49 -10.46
CA ASN A 400 47.09 30.63 -11.24
C ASN A 400 48.23 31.60 -11.58
N THR A 401 48.20 32.17 -12.79
CA THR A 401 49.26 33.09 -13.24
C THR A 401 49.15 34.52 -12.71
N VAL A 402 48.04 34.87 -12.05
CA VAL A 402 47.87 36.14 -11.32
C VAL A 402 48.05 35.92 -9.82
N VAL A 403 47.31 34.95 -9.27
CA VAL A 403 47.36 34.57 -7.84
C VAL A 403 48.41 33.47 -7.64
N THR A 404 49.68 33.88 -7.64
CA THR A 404 50.84 32.96 -7.75
C THR A 404 51.27 32.30 -6.43
N ASP A 405 50.72 32.74 -5.31
CA ASP A 405 51.04 32.29 -3.95
C ASP A 405 50.08 31.21 -3.40
N ILE A 406 49.11 30.76 -4.20
CA ILE A 406 48.11 29.75 -3.82
C ILE A 406 48.17 28.56 -4.78
N THR A 407 47.99 27.35 -4.24
CA THR A 407 47.72 26.12 -5.00
C THR A 407 46.50 25.43 -4.41
N LEU A 408 45.41 25.35 -5.17
CA LEU A 408 44.22 24.60 -4.77
C LEU A 408 44.49 23.11 -5.00
N LYS A 409 44.06 22.23 -4.09
CA LYS A 409 44.25 20.78 -4.19
C LYS A 409 42.93 20.07 -3.95
N SER A 410 42.59 19.09 -4.79
CA SER A 410 41.37 18.29 -4.63
C SER A 410 41.53 17.19 -3.58
N GLU A 411 40.40 16.70 -3.08
CA GLU A 411 40.31 15.35 -2.51
C GLU A 411 40.68 14.29 -3.56
N THR A 412 40.93 13.07 -3.10
CA THR A 412 41.32 11.95 -3.95
C THR A 412 40.13 11.27 -4.60
N ILE A 413 40.30 10.87 -5.86
CA ILE A 413 39.32 10.18 -6.71
C ILE A 413 39.88 8.81 -7.07
N THR A 414 39.18 7.71 -6.76
CA THR A 414 39.66 6.36 -7.08
C THR A 414 39.14 5.92 -8.44
N VAL A 415 40.02 5.67 -9.41
CA VAL A 415 39.66 5.09 -10.71
C VAL A 415 40.01 3.61 -10.71
N ASN A 416 39.00 2.76 -10.79
CA ASN A 416 39.16 1.32 -10.94
C ASN A 416 38.94 0.96 -12.41
N ILE A 417 39.97 0.39 -13.04
CA ILE A 417 39.80 -0.27 -14.35
C ILE A 417 39.57 -1.75 -14.06
N ILE A 418 38.35 -2.23 -14.32
CA ILE A 418 38.06 -3.66 -14.33
C ILE A 418 38.52 -4.24 -15.68
N GLY A 419 38.90 -5.53 -15.69
CA GLY A 419 38.85 -6.29 -16.93
C GLY A 419 37.44 -6.12 -17.48
N GLY A 420 37.32 -5.63 -18.70
CA GLY A 420 36.01 -5.43 -19.29
C GLY A 420 35.37 -6.78 -19.51
N ASN A 421 34.07 -6.89 -19.29
CA ASN A 421 33.32 -8.08 -19.67
C ASN A 421 33.38 -8.24 -21.20
N GLU A 422 34.10 -9.23 -21.67
CA GLU A 422 34.37 -9.51 -23.07
C GLU A 422 33.30 -10.47 -23.60
N ALA A 423 32.24 -9.91 -24.19
CA ALA A 423 31.06 -10.66 -24.64
C ALA A 423 31.42 -11.96 -25.41
N PRO A 424 30.63 -13.04 -25.24
CA PRO A 424 30.91 -14.35 -25.83
C PRO A 424 31.25 -14.27 -27.32
N SER A 425 32.22 -15.08 -27.77
CA SER A 425 32.75 -15.03 -29.13
C SER A 425 32.24 -16.12 -30.06
N ASP A 426 31.74 -17.25 -29.52
CA ASP A 426 31.08 -18.30 -30.30
C ASP A 426 30.09 -19.14 -29.48
N ILE A 427 29.20 -19.88 -30.17
CA ILE A 427 28.37 -20.96 -29.61
C ILE A 427 28.74 -22.28 -30.29
N ILE A 428 29.18 -23.26 -29.50
CA ILE A 428 29.49 -24.62 -29.96
C ILE A 428 28.31 -25.54 -29.62
N LEU A 429 27.97 -26.43 -30.55
CA LEU A 429 27.01 -27.52 -30.37
C LEU A 429 27.76 -28.86 -30.30
N SER A 430 27.35 -29.75 -29.41
CA SER A 430 27.89 -31.11 -29.34
C SER A 430 27.52 -32.00 -30.56
N ALA A 431 26.48 -31.64 -31.31
CA ALA A 431 26.04 -32.32 -32.53
C ALA A 431 25.38 -31.32 -33.49
N THR A 432 25.50 -31.55 -34.79
CA THR A 432 24.93 -30.70 -35.86
C THR A 432 23.99 -31.46 -36.78
N SER A 433 23.57 -32.66 -36.40
CA SER A 433 22.51 -33.41 -37.07
C SER A 433 21.68 -34.20 -36.05
N LEU A 434 20.50 -34.63 -36.51
CA LEU A 434 19.56 -35.49 -35.80
C LEU A 434 18.88 -36.41 -36.82
N ASP A 435 18.47 -37.59 -36.38
CA ASP A 435 17.59 -38.45 -37.16
C ASP A 435 16.19 -37.82 -37.22
N GLU A 436 15.44 -38.07 -38.28
CA GLU A 436 14.07 -37.56 -38.38
C GLU A 436 13.08 -38.24 -37.43
N ASN A 437 11.86 -37.70 -37.36
CA ASN A 437 10.71 -38.26 -36.63
C ASN A 437 10.88 -38.49 -35.11
N ILE A 438 12.04 -38.18 -34.53
CA ILE A 438 12.30 -38.17 -33.08
C ILE A 438 12.05 -36.79 -32.42
N THR A 439 11.95 -36.81 -31.09
CA THR A 439 12.04 -35.61 -30.24
C THR A 439 12.97 -35.91 -29.06
N GLY A 440 13.65 -34.90 -28.53
CA GLY A 440 14.68 -35.10 -27.50
C GLY A 440 15.81 -34.07 -27.56
N THR A 441 16.81 -34.22 -26.68
CA THR A 441 18.01 -33.38 -26.69
C THR A 441 18.82 -33.67 -27.96
N VAL A 442 19.03 -32.63 -28.78
CA VAL A 442 19.80 -32.70 -30.02
C VAL A 442 21.26 -32.41 -29.73
N ALA A 443 21.54 -31.34 -28.99
CA ALA A 443 22.89 -30.93 -28.65
C ALA A 443 22.94 -30.28 -27.27
N THR A 444 24.08 -30.43 -26.60
CA THR A 444 24.48 -29.54 -25.51
C THR A 444 25.18 -28.32 -26.12
N LEU A 445 24.88 -27.14 -25.57
CA LEU A 445 25.45 -25.85 -25.96
C LEU A 445 26.58 -25.47 -25.00
N SER A 446 27.64 -24.88 -25.56
CA SER A 446 28.71 -24.25 -24.78
C SER A 446 29.19 -22.97 -25.46
N ALA A 447 29.51 -21.94 -24.69
CA ALA A 447 30.05 -20.69 -25.20
C ALA A 447 31.58 -20.79 -25.38
N VAL A 448 32.13 -19.99 -26.29
CA VAL A 448 33.55 -19.63 -26.29
C VAL A 448 33.65 -18.20 -25.80
N ASP A 449 34.13 -18.03 -24.58
CA ASP A 449 34.17 -16.75 -23.90
C ASP A 449 35.61 -16.46 -23.42
N PRO A 450 36.18 -15.26 -23.68
CA PRO A 450 37.43 -14.83 -23.05
C PRO A 450 37.38 -14.83 -21.51
N ASP A 451 36.21 -14.48 -20.92
CA ASP A 451 35.99 -14.45 -19.48
C ASP A 451 35.59 -15.84 -18.96
N ALA A 452 36.61 -16.65 -18.67
CA ALA A 452 36.47 -18.06 -18.27
C ALA A 452 35.71 -18.32 -16.95
N THR A 453 35.25 -17.27 -16.24
CA THR A 453 34.44 -17.35 -15.01
C THR A 453 32.95 -17.09 -15.22
N ASP A 454 32.54 -16.72 -16.42
CA ASP A 454 31.20 -16.21 -16.68
C ASP A 454 30.13 -17.29 -16.80
N VAL A 455 28.88 -16.92 -16.54
CA VAL A 455 27.76 -17.86 -16.40
C VAL A 455 26.84 -17.75 -17.60
N HIS A 456 27.18 -18.50 -18.65
CA HIS A 456 26.46 -18.49 -19.91
C HIS A 456 25.04 -19.01 -19.82
N THR A 457 24.09 -18.18 -20.26
CA THR A 457 22.67 -18.52 -20.41
C THR A 457 22.28 -18.52 -21.88
N PHE A 458 21.62 -19.58 -22.34
CA PHE A 458 21.25 -19.75 -23.76
C PHE A 458 19.76 -19.53 -23.99
N SER A 459 19.42 -18.94 -25.13
CA SER A 459 18.04 -18.68 -25.55
C SER A 459 17.87 -18.76 -27.07
N LEU A 460 16.64 -18.96 -27.53
CA LEU A 460 16.29 -18.85 -28.96
C LEU A 460 15.97 -17.40 -29.28
N ALA A 461 16.56 -16.85 -30.33
CA ALA A 461 16.40 -15.46 -30.73
C ALA A 461 15.54 -15.32 -31.99
N SER A 462 14.66 -14.33 -32.01
CA SER A 462 13.88 -13.98 -33.20
C SER A 462 14.77 -13.34 -34.26
N GLY A 463 14.68 -13.83 -35.50
CA GLY A 463 15.42 -13.35 -36.65
C GLY A 463 14.50 -12.73 -37.70
N ASN A 464 14.87 -12.92 -38.98
CA ASN A 464 14.14 -12.38 -40.14
C ASN A 464 13.27 -13.45 -40.85
N GLY A 465 13.04 -14.60 -40.22
CA GLY A 465 12.32 -15.74 -40.78
C GLY A 465 13.19 -16.68 -41.66
N THR A 466 14.48 -16.39 -41.85
CA THR A 466 15.41 -17.25 -42.62
C THR A 466 16.26 -18.12 -41.70
N ASN A 467 17.04 -17.50 -40.82
CA ASN A 467 17.99 -18.21 -39.94
C ASN A 467 17.35 -18.76 -38.66
N ASP A 468 16.13 -18.33 -38.37
CA ASP A 468 15.30 -18.68 -37.22
C ASP A 468 14.02 -19.44 -37.63
N LYS A 469 13.90 -19.79 -38.92
CA LYS A 469 12.73 -20.42 -39.55
C LYS A 469 12.16 -21.60 -38.75
N ASN A 470 13.03 -22.36 -38.08
CA ASN A 470 12.67 -23.57 -37.36
C ASN A 470 12.71 -23.41 -35.83
N ASN A 471 12.95 -22.20 -35.27
CA ASN A 471 13.00 -21.98 -33.81
C ASN A 471 11.80 -22.58 -33.06
N GLY A 472 10.59 -22.50 -33.61
CA GLY A 472 9.37 -23.05 -33.00
C GLY A 472 9.36 -24.59 -32.86
N LYS A 473 10.32 -25.32 -33.45
CA LYS A 473 10.52 -26.76 -33.23
C LYS A 473 11.45 -27.09 -32.06
N PHE A 474 12.06 -26.08 -31.43
CA PHE A 474 13.09 -26.24 -30.40
C PHE A 474 12.76 -25.51 -29.10
N GLN A 475 13.43 -25.92 -28.02
CA GLN A 475 13.45 -25.26 -26.73
C GLN A 475 14.85 -25.41 -26.10
N ILE A 476 15.31 -24.39 -25.37
CA ILE A 476 16.45 -24.57 -24.46
C ILE A 476 15.92 -25.09 -23.12
N ILE A 477 16.44 -26.23 -22.68
CA ILE A 477 16.15 -26.82 -21.36
C ILE A 477 17.43 -26.95 -20.54
N ASP A 478 17.29 -27.13 -19.23
CA ASP A 478 18.40 -27.36 -18.28
C ASP A 478 19.56 -26.33 -18.39
N GLY A 479 19.24 -25.11 -18.81
CA GLY A 479 20.17 -23.99 -19.00
C GLY A 479 20.93 -24.01 -20.34
N ASN A 480 21.32 -25.20 -20.85
CA ASN A 480 22.22 -25.31 -22.01
C ASN A 480 21.91 -26.45 -23.00
N GLN A 481 20.80 -27.17 -22.90
CA GLN A 481 20.46 -28.24 -23.85
C GLN A 481 19.46 -27.76 -24.91
N LEU A 482 19.85 -27.86 -26.19
CA LEU A 482 18.94 -27.64 -27.31
C LEU A 482 18.09 -28.90 -27.51
N LYS A 483 16.82 -28.84 -27.11
CA LYS A 483 15.85 -29.93 -27.24
C LYS A 483 14.91 -29.67 -28.41
N MET A 484 14.74 -30.66 -29.27
CA MET A 484 13.67 -30.71 -30.25
C MET A 484 12.36 -31.10 -29.56
N ILE A 485 11.35 -30.25 -29.71
CA ILE A 485 9.99 -30.40 -29.15
C ILE A 485 8.93 -30.74 -30.20
N SER A 486 9.25 -30.55 -31.49
CA SER A 486 8.46 -31.00 -32.63
C SER A 486 9.42 -31.60 -33.66
N SER A 487 9.20 -32.87 -34.01
CA SER A 487 10.05 -33.61 -34.94
C SER A 487 10.17 -32.93 -36.30
N ALA A 488 11.28 -33.16 -36.98
CA ALA A 488 11.40 -32.89 -38.41
C ALA A 488 11.14 -34.17 -39.22
N ASP A 489 10.88 -33.98 -40.51
CA ASP A 489 10.55 -34.97 -41.53
C ASP A 489 11.44 -34.58 -42.72
N TYR A 490 12.27 -35.51 -43.19
CA TYR A 490 13.41 -35.22 -44.07
C TYR A 490 12.93 -34.82 -45.46
N GLU A 491 11.94 -35.53 -46.00
CA GLU A 491 11.34 -35.35 -47.32
C GLU A 491 10.81 -33.92 -47.50
N THR A 492 10.30 -33.32 -46.42
CA THR A 492 9.84 -31.92 -46.43
C THR A 492 10.88 -30.92 -45.91
N THR A 493 11.72 -31.31 -44.96
CA THR A 493 12.58 -30.40 -44.19
C THR A 493 13.96 -31.01 -43.86
N PRO A 494 14.84 -31.23 -44.86
CA PRO A 494 16.14 -31.90 -44.66
C PRO A 494 17.18 -31.03 -43.91
N SER A 495 16.85 -29.78 -43.60
CA SER A 495 17.70 -28.84 -42.86
C SER A 495 16.86 -27.89 -42.01
N LEU A 496 17.28 -27.71 -40.76
CA LEU A 496 16.62 -26.86 -39.78
C LEU A 496 17.50 -25.66 -39.46
N TYR A 497 16.93 -24.46 -39.56
CA TYR A 497 17.61 -23.20 -39.30
C TYR A 497 17.17 -22.65 -37.94
N VAL A 498 18.11 -22.57 -37.00
CA VAL A 498 17.89 -22.15 -35.62
C VAL A 498 18.81 -20.98 -35.28
N LEU A 499 18.27 -19.94 -34.67
CA LEU A 499 19.01 -18.76 -34.22
C LEU A 499 19.11 -18.77 -32.70
N ILE A 500 20.33 -18.92 -32.18
CA ILE A 500 20.61 -19.09 -30.75
C ILE A 500 21.41 -17.88 -30.26
N THR A 501 21.01 -17.31 -29.12
CA THR A 501 21.76 -16.27 -28.42
C THR A 501 22.28 -16.81 -27.08
N VAL A 502 23.54 -16.49 -26.77
CA VAL A 502 24.13 -16.64 -25.45
C VAL A 502 24.31 -15.28 -24.78
N ASN A 503 24.10 -15.21 -23.47
CA ASN A 503 24.34 -14.06 -22.61
C ASN A 503 25.24 -14.50 -21.44
N ASP A 504 26.28 -13.73 -21.14
CA ASP A 504 27.28 -14.00 -20.09
C ASP A 504 26.79 -13.73 -18.64
N GLY A 505 25.65 -13.05 -18.50
CA GLY A 505 25.07 -12.62 -17.22
C GLY A 505 25.52 -11.22 -16.78
N ASN A 506 26.50 -10.64 -17.46
CA ASN A 506 27.18 -9.38 -17.13
C ASN A 506 26.90 -8.27 -18.17
N GLY A 507 26.34 -8.62 -19.33
CA GLY A 507 25.75 -7.69 -20.30
C GLY A 507 26.18 -7.90 -21.75
N GLY A 508 27.13 -8.80 -22.00
CA GLY A 508 27.52 -9.20 -23.35
C GLY A 508 26.59 -10.28 -23.90
N VAL A 509 26.37 -10.22 -25.22
CA VAL A 509 25.52 -11.17 -25.94
C VAL A 509 26.12 -11.53 -27.29
N PHE A 510 25.96 -12.79 -27.68
CA PHE A 510 26.36 -13.28 -28.99
C PHE A 510 25.29 -14.16 -29.60
N THR A 511 25.06 -13.99 -30.90
CA THR A 511 23.98 -14.66 -31.63
C THR A 511 24.53 -15.42 -32.82
N LYS A 512 24.30 -16.74 -32.86
CA LYS A 512 24.75 -17.64 -33.92
C LYS A 512 23.57 -18.23 -34.68
N ALA A 513 23.60 -18.12 -36.00
CA ALA A 513 22.73 -18.91 -36.88
C ALA A 513 23.34 -20.31 -37.04
N VAL A 514 22.54 -21.35 -36.81
CA VAL A 514 22.96 -22.74 -36.83
C VAL A 514 22.06 -23.54 -37.77
N THR A 515 22.67 -24.30 -38.67
CA THR A 515 21.97 -25.28 -39.50
C THR A 515 22.16 -26.66 -38.88
N ILE A 516 21.05 -27.34 -38.57
CA ILE A 516 21.04 -28.73 -38.13
C ILE A 516 20.56 -29.57 -39.31
N ALA A 517 21.37 -30.54 -39.73
CA ALA A 517 20.96 -31.49 -40.77
C ALA A 517 19.98 -32.51 -40.19
N VAL A 518 18.96 -32.86 -40.96
CA VAL A 518 18.10 -34.00 -40.65
C VAL A 518 18.67 -35.20 -41.40
N ASN A 519 18.85 -36.33 -40.74
CA ASN A 519 19.24 -37.58 -41.37
C ASN A 519 17.97 -38.32 -41.81
N ASN A 520 17.93 -38.75 -43.07
CA ASN A 520 16.85 -39.57 -43.62
C ASN A 520 16.84 -40.96 -42.94
N ILE A 521 15.66 -41.43 -42.53
CA ILE A 521 15.41 -42.76 -41.96
C ILE A 521 14.29 -43.43 -42.74
N ASN A 522 14.50 -44.68 -43.17
CA ASN A 522 13.48 -45.41 -43.96
C ASN A 522 12.18 -45.58 -43.17
N GLU A 523 11.05 -45.27 -43.81
CA GLU A 523 9.72 -45.33 -43.22
C GLU A 523 8.84 -46.39 -43.85
N ALA A 524 7.66 -46.60 -43.26
CA ALA A 524 6.68 -47.53 -43.80
C ALA A 524 5.78 -46.81 -44.82
N PRO A 525 5.35 -47.48 -45.91
CA PRO A 525 4.37 -46.94 -46.85
C PRO A 525 3.10 -46.44 -46.15
N ARG A 526 2.63 -45.25 -46.51
CA ARG A 526 1.44 -44.61 -45.92
C ARG A 526 0.27 -44.74 -46.90
N TYR A 527 -0.90 -45.17 -46.43
CA TYR A 527 -2.12 -45.24 -47.25
C TYR A 527 -2.64 -43.84 -47.58
N ASN A 528 -2.86 -43.56 -48.87
CA ASN A 528 -3.39 -42.29 -49.37
C ASN A 528 -4.88 -42.45 -49.67
N ASP A 529 -5.73 -41.69 -48.96
CA ASP A 529 -7.19 -41.61 -49.18
C ASP A 529 -7.91 -42.97 -49.28
N GLN A 530 -7.44 -43.97 -48.51
CA GLN A 530 -8.01 -45.31 -48.53
C GLN A 530 -9.43 -45.30 -47.94
N THR A 531 -10.42 -45.72 -48.72
CA THR A 531 -11.80 -45.87 -48.23
C THR A 531 -11.86 -46.99 -47.19
N THR A 532 -12.07 -46.63 -45.92
CA THR A 532 -12.08 -47.55 -44.76
C THR A 532 -13.41 -48.27 -44.56
N SER A 533 -14.46 -47.87 -45.28
CA SER A 533 -15.78 -48.51 -45.25
C SER A 533 -16.43 -48.49 -46.62
N VAL A 534 -16.85 -49.65 -47.12
CA VAL A 534 -17.44 -49.85 -48.45
C VAL A 534 -18.65 -50.77 -48.29
N SER A 535 -19.72 -50.53 -49.04
CA SER A 535 -20.86 -51.45 -49.13
C SER A 535 -20.87 -52.21 -50.46
N ILE A 536 -21.23 -53.48 -50.41
CA ILE A 536 -21.58 -54.30 -51.58
C ILE A 536 -22.89 -55.03 -51.28
N ASP A 537 -23.66 -55.37 -52.32
CA ASP A 537 -24.87 -56.17 -52.13
C ASP A 537 -24.52 -57.61 -51.74
N GLU A 538 -25.36 -58.27 -50.93
CA GLU A 538 -25.10 -59.64 -50.48
C GLU A 538 -25.11 -60.69 -51.61
N ASN A 539 -25.46 -60.29 -52.84
CA ASN A 539 -25.45 -61.11 -54.05
C ASN A 539 -24.36 -60.70 -55.08
N ALA A 540 -23.44 -59.79 -54.74
CA ALA A 540 -22.42 -59.27 -55.65
C ALA A 540 -21.53 -60.37 -56.28
N GLU A 541 -21.23 -60.27 -57.59
CA GLU A 541 -20.54 -61.34 -58.34
C GLU A 541 -19.03 -61.46 -58.05
N ASN A 542 -18.44 -62.63 -58.32
CA ASN A 542 -16.99 -62.86 -58.22
C ASN A 542 -16.21 -61.92 -59.16
N GLY A 543 -15.10 -61.36 -58.66
CA GLY A 543 -14.29 -60.38 -59.38
C GLY A 543 -14.81 -58.93 -59.27
N THR A 544 -15.98 -58.70 -58.65
CA THR A 544 -16.45 -57.35 -58.31
C THR A 544 -15.36 -56.62 -57.52
N THR A 545 -14.92 -55.46 -58.01
CA THR A 545 -13.98 -54.60 -57.28
C THR A 545 -14.73 -53.94 -56.14
N VAL A 546 -14.29 -54.22 -54.91
CA VAL A 546 -14.78 -53.56 -53.68
C VAL A 546 -14.17 -52.17 -53.61
N CYS A 547 -12.83 -52.07 -53.65
CA CYS A 547 -12.12 -50.80 -53.71
C CYS A 547 -10.72 -50.95 -54.29
N THR A 548 -10.13 -49.82 -54.69
CA THR A 548 -8.70 -49.72 -55.03
C THR A 548 -7.91 -49.42 -53.76
N LEU A 549 -6.76 -50.08 -53.61
CA LEU A 549 -5.75 -49.83 -52.60
C LEU A 549 -4.75 -48.80 -53.11
N THR A 550 -4.51 -47.74 -52.35
CA THR A 550 -3.50 -46.73 -52.66
C THR A 550 -2.67 -46.41 -51.42
N ALA A 551 -1.37 -46.67 -51.50
CA ALA A 551 -0.37 -46.30 -50.52
C ALA A 551 0.90 -45.85 -51.25
N GLN A 552 1.62 -44.93 -50.63
CA GLN A 552 2.86 -44.36 -51.11
C GLN A 552 3.91 -44.44 -50.02
N ASP A 553 5.10 -44.88 -50.42
CA ASP A 553 6.30 -44.82 -49.62
C ASP A 553 6.89 -43.39 -49.64
N PRO A 554 7.24 -42.76 -48.50
CA PRO A 554 7.73 -41.38 -48.48
C PRO A 554 9.02 -41.19 -49.29
N GLU A 555 9.96 -42.13 -49.18
CA GLU A 555 11.21 -42.20 -49.93
C GLU A 555 11.02 -42.63 -51.41
N GLY A 556 9.81 -43.10 -51.75
CA GLY A 556 9.41 -43.46 -53.10
C GLY A 556 9.66 -44.91 -53.49
N ALA A 557 9.85 -45.82 -52.54
CA ALA A 557 9.93 -47.27 -52.80
C ALA A 557 8.63 -47.84 -53.39
N ALA A 558 8.73 -49.03 -54.00
CA ALA A 558 7.62 -49.66 -54.71
C ALA A 558 6.73 -50.46 -53.74
N VAL A 559 5.44 -50.10 -53.66
CA VAL A 559 4.50 -50.67 -52.68
C VAL A 559 3.74 -51.88 -53.21
N THR A 560 3.65 -52.93 -52.39
CA THR A 560 2.92 -54.18 -52.64
C THR A 560 1.81 -54.42 -51.61
N TYR A 561 0.74 -55.12 -51.98
CA TYR A 561 -0.46 -55.28 -51.13
C TYR A 561 -0.84 -56.74 -50.82
N SER A 562 -1.37 -56.98 -49.62
CA SER A 562 -1.93 -58.28 -49.20
C SER A 562 -3.09 -58.11 -48.22
N ILE A 563 -3.89 -59.17 -47.99
CA ILE A 563 -4.82 -59.26 -46.85
C ILE A 563 -4.14 -60.08 -45.76
N THR A 564 -4.07 -59.55 -44.54
CA THR A 564 -3.41 -60.17 -43.39
C THR A 564 -4.38 -60.69 -42.33
N SER A 565 -5.63 -60.21 -42.29
CA SER A 565 -6.66 -60.69 -41.36
C SER A 565 -8.09 -60.37 -41.82
N GLY A 566 -9.09 -61.02 -41.20
CA GLY A 566 -10.53 -60.73 -41.35
C GLY A 566 -11.26 -61.46 -42.47
N ASN A 567 -10.53 -62.22 -43.29
CA ASN A 567 -11.01 -62.91 -44.50
C ASN A 567 -11.11 -64.43 -44.31
N ASP A 568 -11.50 -64.89 -43.11
CA ASP A 568 -11.34 -66.29 -42.68
C ASP A 568 -12.12 -67.31 -43.52
N ASN A 569 -13.19 -66.87 -44.18
CA ASN A 569 -14.00 -67.69 -45.09
C ASN A 569 -13.60 -67.55 -46.57
N GLY A 570 -12.59 -66.75 -46.90
CA GLY A 570 -12.10 -66.53 -48.26
C GLY A 570 -13.00 -65.68 -49.17
N ALA A 571 -13.95 -64.92 -48.62
CA ALA A 571 -14.89 -64.12 -49.41
C ALA A 571 -14.22 -63.05 -50.30
N PHE A 572 -13.03 -62.57 -49.94
CA PHE A 572 -12.31 -61.48 -50.62
C PHE A 572 -10.89 -61.87 -51.05
N GLY A 573 -10.27 -61.07 -51.93
CA GLY A 573 -8.90 -61.24 -52.38
C GLY A 573 -8.25 -59.94 -52.89
N ILE A 574 -6.93 -59.97 -53.11
CA ILE A 574 -6.17 -58.86 -53.71
C ILE A 574 -5.78 -59.22 -55.15
N ASN A 575 -5.99 -58.29 -56.07
CA ASN A 575 -5.51 -58.36 -57.45
C ASN A 575 -4.78 -57.06 -57.81
N GLY A 576 -3.44 -57.12 -57.89
CA GLY A 576 -2.59 -55.93 -58.03
C GLY A 576 -2.78 -55.01 -56.83
N ASN A 577 -3.39 -53.85 -57.06
CA ASN A 577 -3.77 -52.90 -56.02
C ASN A 577 -5.29 -52.82 -55.82
N LYS A 578 -6.06 -53.89 -56.02
CA LYS A 578 -7.52 -53.88 -55.83
C LYS A 578 -7.98 -54.96 -54.85
N LEU A 579 -8.87 -54.60 -53.93
CA LEU A 579 -9.66 -55.51 -53.15
C LEU A 579 -10.87 -55.96 -53.99
N VAL A 580 -11.06 -57.28 -54.13
CA VAL A 580 -12.12 -57.87 -54.96
C VAL A 580 -12.89 -58.94 -54.21
N VAL A 581 -14.15 -59.19 -54.61
CA VAL A 581 -14.91 -60.38 -54.20
C VAL A 581 -14.26 -61.61 -54.81
N ALA A 582 -13.86 -62.58 -53.99
CA ALA A 582 -13.23 -63.83 -54.41
C ALA A 582 -14.22 -65.01 -54.44
N ASP A 583 -15.19 -65.06 -53.51
CA ASP A 583 -16.24 -66.08 -53.47
C ASP A 583 -17.57 -65.49 -52.96
N ASN A 584 -18.49 -65.21 -53.87
CA ASN A 584 -19.79 -64.62 -53.60
C ASN A 584 -20.75 -65.55 -52.85
N THR A 585 -20.51 -66.87 -52.88
CA THR A 585 -21.31 -67.82 -52.08
C THR A 585 -21.09 -67.67 -50.58
N LYS A 586 -20.14 -66.81 -50.18
CA LYS A 586 -19.83 -66.45 -48.80
C LYS A 586 -20.43 -65.11 -48.39
N LEU A 587 -21.01 -64.35 -49.32
CA LEU A 587 -21.76 -63.13 -49.03
C LEU A 587 -23.20 -63.53 -48.69
N ASN A 588 -23.62 -63.19 -47.48
CA ASN A 588 -24.97 -63.45 -46.95
C ASN A 588 -25.15 -62.52 -45.74
N TYR A 589 -26.11 -61.61 -45.81
CA TYR A 589 -26.32 -60.60 -44.78
C TYR A 589 -26.67 -61.23 -43.43
N ASP A 590 -27.63 -62.17 -43.44
CA ASP A 590 -28.17 -62.79 -42.23
C ASP A 590 -27.14 -63.67 -41.49
N VAL A 591 -26.11 -64.18 -42.18
CA VAL A 591 -24.99 -64.94 -41.59
C VAL A 591 -23.84 -64.02 -41.18
N LYS A 592 -23.45 -63.06 -42.02
CA LYS A 592 -22.36 -62.11 -41.75
C LYS A 592 -22.51 -60.86 -42.59
N ASN A 593 -23.25 -59.88 -42.06
CA ASN A 593 -23.49 -58.57 -42.68
C ASN A 593 -22.25 -57.66 -42.81
N GLN A 594 -21.10 -58.00 -42.24
CA GLN A 594 -19.90 -57.17 -42.32
C GLN A 594 -18.58 -57.95 -42.20
N TYR A 595 -17.57 -57.50 -42.94
CA TYR A 595 -16.20 -57.99 -42.92
C TYR A 595 -15.26 -56.85 -42.55
N SER A 596 -14.40 -57.06 -41.55
CA SER A 596 -13.35 -56.11 -41.18
C SER A 596 -12.02 -56.66 -41.65
N LEU A 597 -11.61 -56.29 -42.87
CA LEU A 597 -10.45 -56.84 -43.55
C LEU A 597 -9.21 -56.01 -43.24
N VAL A 598 -8.18 -56.62 -42.67
CA VAL A 598 -6.88 -55.95 -42.52
C VAL A 598 -6.08 -56.19 -43.79
N VAL A 599 -5.78 -55.12 -44.51
CA VAL A 599 -4.87 -55.11 -45.66
C VAL A 599 -3.53 -54.51 -45.26
N SER A 600 -2.46 -55.02 -45.84
CA SER A 600 -1.08 -54.55 -45.62
C SER A 600 -0.50 -53.97 -46.90
N ALA A 601 0.25 -52.88 -46.76
CA ALA A 601 1.05 -52.23 -47.80
C ALA A 601 2.53 -52.27 -47.38
N SER A 602 3.42 -52.76 -48.24
CA SER A 602 4.85 -52.94 -47.92
C SER A 602 5.77 -52.54 -49.09
N ASP A 603 6.88 -51.87 -48.75
CA ASP A 603 8.04 -51.53 -49.60
C ASP A 603 9.00 -52.73 -49.79
N GLY A 604 8.87 -53.76 -48.95
CA GLY A 604 9.75 -54.92 -48.86
C GLY A 604 10.57 -55.01 -47.57
N THR A 605 10.59 -53.97 -46.71
CA THR A 605 11.31 -53.98 -45.42
C THR A 605 10.42 -53.60 -44.24
N LEU A 606 9.55 -52.61 -44.43
CA LEU A 606 8.55 -52.13 -43.50
C LEU A 606 7.14 -52.37 -44.08
N SER A 607 6.11 -52.13 -43.28
CA SER A 607 4.73 -52.20 -43.76
C SER A 607 3.78 -51.41 -42.88
N ALA A 608 2.72 -50.87 -43.50
CA ALA A 608 1.58 -50.34 -42.79
C ALA A 608 0.35 -51.21 -43.05
N ASN A 609 -0.56 -51.25 -42.08
CA ASN A 609 -1.84 -51.95 -42.20
C ASN A 609 -3.00 -50.95 -42.18
N ALA A 610 -3.98 -51.16 -43.04
CA ALA A 610 -5.26 -50.46 -43.01
C ALA A 610 -6.40 -51.46 -42.81
N THR A 611 -7.46 -51.05 -42.12
CA THR A 611 -8.67 -51.87 -41.97
C THR A 611 -9.74 -51.36 -42.92
N ILE A 612 -10.25 -52.24 -43.78
CA ILE A 612 -11.31 -51.97 -44.74
C ILE A 612 -12.55 -52.75 -44.30
N THR A 613 -13.59 -52.02 -43.95
CA THR A 613 -14.86 -52.57 -43.51
C THR A 613 -15.78 -52.74 -44.70
N VAL A 614 -16.01 -53.98 -45.14
CA VAL A 614 -16.96 -54.29 -46.21
C VAL A 614 -18.29 -54.69 -45.59
N SER A 615 -19.29 -53.81 -45.68
CA SER A 615 -20.65 -54.09 -45.24
C SER A 615 -21.47 -54.69 -46.37
N LEU A 616 -22.35 -55.63 -46.05
CA LEU A 616 -23.35 -56.16 -46.98
C LEU A 616 -24.65 -55.36 -46.87
N ASN A 617 -25.38 -55.20 -47.97
CA ASN A 617 -26.74 -54.64 -47.97
C ASN A 617 -27.79 -55.76 -47.87
N LYS A 618 -28.85 -55.59 -47.04
CA LYS A 618 -29.98 -56.53 -46.81
C LYS A 618 -31.17 -56.23 -47.72
N ILE A 619 -32.02 -57.24 -47.99
CA ILE A 619 -33.30 -57.16 -48.73
C ILE A 619 -34.48 -57.74 -47.87
N ASN A 620 -35.75 -57.28 -48.05
CA ASN A 620 -36.89 -57.48 -47.10
C ASN A 620 -38.02 -58.48 -47.50
N GLN A 621 -38.87 -58.96 -46.56
CA GLN A 621 -40.13 -59.74 -46.81
C GLN A 621 -41.39 -59.17 -46.08
N MET A 622 -42.39 -59.97 -45.60
CA MET A 622 -43.75 -59.52 -45.14
C MET A 622 -44.38 -60.35 -43.96
N PRO A 623 -45.35 -59.82 -43.16
CA PRO A 623 -45.84 -60.40 -41.88
C PRO A 623 -47.23 -61.13 -41.89
N GLN A 624 -47.64 -61.71 -40.75
CA GLN A 624 -48.82 -62.60 -40.56
C GLN A 624 -49.59 -62.41 -39.20
N VAL A 625 -50.93 -62.56 -39.15
CA VAL A 625 -51.81 -62.41 -37.94
C VAL A 625 -53.15 -63.19 -38.03
N GLU A 626 -53.79 -63.50 -36.89
CA GLU A 626 -55.10 -64.22 -36.73
C GLU A 626 -56.06 -63.56 -35.68
N ASN A 627 -57.35 -63.95 -35.65
CA ASN A 627 -58.44 -63.36 -34.80
C ASN A 627 -58.48 -63.85 -33.32
N GLN A 628 -58.89 -62.99 -32.35
CA GLN A 628 -58.69 -63.20 -30.88
C GLN A 628 -59.86 -62.70 -29.96
N VAL A 629 -59.91 -63.06 -28.65
CA VAL A 629 -61.02 -62.74 -27.69
C VAL A 629 -60.54 -62.59 -26.22
N PHE A 630 -61.09 -61.65 -25.44
CA PHE A 630 -60.72 -61.29 -24.05
C PHE A 630 -61.90 -60.89 -23.12
N ALA A 631 -61.62 -60.58 -21.84
CA ALA A 631 -62.57 -60.09 -20.82
C ALA A 631 -61.88 -59.21 -19.75
N LEU A 632 -62.65 -58.40 -19.01
CA LEU A 632 -62.19 -57.29 -18.14
C LEU A 632 -63.25 -56.94 -17.07
N ASP A 633 -62.93 -56.18 -16.02
CA ASP A 633 -63.91 -55.64 -15.06
C ASP A 633 -64.32 -54.18 -15.44
N GLU A 634 -65.54 -53.72 -15.15
CA GLU A 634 -65.88 -52.29 -15.30
C GLU A 634 -65.05 -51.42 -14.34
N ASN A 635 -65.05 -50.10 -14.54
CA ASN A 635 -64.27 -49.17 -13.73
C ASN A 635 -62.77 -49.54 -13.65
N SER A 636 -62.31 -50.46 -14.51
CA SER A 636 -60.90 -50.82 -14.65
C SER A 636 -60.15 -49.55 -14.99
N PRO A 637 -59.15 -49.14 -14.18
CA PRO A 637 -58.47 -47.88 -14.38
C PRO A 637 -57.78 -47.82 -15.74
N GLU A 638 -57.61 -46.61 -16.27
CA GLU A 638 -56.90 -46.37 -17.53
C GLU A 638 -55.54 -47.08 -17.51
N GLY A 639 -55.21 -47.78 -18.60
CA GLY A 639 -54.02 -48.63 -18.69
C GLY A 639 -54.21 -50.07 -18.17
N THR A 640 -55.39 -50.46 -17.68
CA THR A 640 -55.65 -51.87 -17.34
C THR A 640 -55.55 -52.73 -18.60
N MET A 641 -54.69 -53.75 -18.58
CA MET A 641 -54.47 -54.62 -19.73
C MET A 641 -55.63 -55.60 -19.93
N VAL A 642 -56.19 -55.60 -21.14
CA VAL A 642 -57.29 -56.48 -21.56
C VAL A 642 -56.77 -57.78 -22.18
N GLY A 643 -55.72 -57.68 -23.01
CA GLY A 643 -55.17 -58.81 -23.75
C GLY A 643 -54.04 -58.43 -24.69
N SER A 644 -53.41 -59.42 -25.34
CA SER A 644 -52.25 -59.23 -26.23
C SER A 644 -52.48 -59.92 -27.57
N ILE A 645 -52.23 -59.18 -28.66
CA ILE A 645 -52.39 -59.65 -30.04
C ILE A 645 -51.16 -60.42 -30.49
N VAL A 646 -51.37 -61.68 -30.88
CA VAL A 646 -50.32 -62.53 -31.47
C VAL A 646 -50.26 -62.34 -32.98
N ALA A 647 -49.10 -61.91 -33.48
CA ALA A 647 -48.74 -61.79 -34.90
C ALA A 647 -47.22 -62.01 -35.07
N THR A 648 -46.76 -62.35 -36.28
CA THR A 648 -45.34 -62.67 -36.57
C THR A 648 -44.86 -62.10 -37.89
N ASP A 649 -43.63 -61.60 -37.90
CA ASP A 649 -42.85 -61.30 -39.10
C ASP A 649 -41.68 -62.28 -39.26
N ARG A 650 -41.19 -62.50 -40.49
CA ARG A 650 -40.10 -63.46 -40.77
C ARG A 650 -38.71 -62.88 -40.53
N GLU A 651 -38.50 -61.62 -40.86
CA GLU A 651 -37.26 -60.89 -40.62
C GLU A 651 -37.13 -60.48 -39.14
N GLY A 652 -38.25 -60.56 -38.41
CA GLY A 652 -38.38 -60.16 -37.02
C GLY A 652 -38.71 -58.68 -36.86
N ASP A 653 -39.19 -58.03 -37.93
CA ASP A 653 -39.46 -56.60 -37.94
C ASP A 653 -40.62 -56.24 -36.99
N PRO A 654 -40.53 -55.10 -36.27
CA PRO A 654 -41.45 -54.75 -35.21
C PRO A 654 -42.83 -54.40 -35.76
N LEU A 655 -43.82 -55.22 -35.40
CA LEU A 655 -45.19 -55.06 -35.85
C LEU A 655 -45.92 -53.92 -35.12
N THR A 656 -46.63 -53.11 -35.89
CA THR A 656 -47.47 -52.00 -35.44
C THR A 656 -48.95 -52.35 -35.58
N TYR A 657 -49.77 -51.97 -34.60
CA TYR A 657 -51.17 -52.36 -34.47
C TYR A 657 -52.07 -51.13 -34.40
N ASN A 658 -53.19 -51.14 -35.12
CA ASN A 658 -54.18 -50.07 -35.04
C ASN A 658 -55.62 -50.58 -35.19
N PHE A 659 -56.55 -49.98 -34.44
CA PHE A 659 -57.98 -50.20 -34.62
C PHE A 659 -58.46 -49.56 -35.93
N LEU A 660 -59.33 -50.28 -36.64
CA LEU A 660 -60.04 -49.80 -37.83
C LEU A 660 -61.50 -49.46 -37.51
N THR A 661 -62.18 -50.31 -36.72
CA THR A 661 -63.59 -50.18 -36.33
C THR A 661 -63.86 -50.85 -34.98
N GLY A 662 -64.98 -50.54 -34.34
CA GLY A 662 -65.50 -51.20 -33.13
C GLY A 662 -65.14 -50.55 -31.80
N ASN A 663 -64.27 -49.54 -31.83
CA ASN A 663 -63.79 -48.79 -30.67
C ASN A 663 -64.29 -47.32 -30.68
N GLU A 664 -65.50 -47.08 -31.19
CA GLU A 664 -66.05 -45.73 -31.40
C GLU A 664 -66.28 -44.95 -30.09
N LEU A 665 -66.33 -45.64 -28.95
CA LEU A 665 -66.42 -45.05 -27.61
C LEU A 665 -65.04 -44.68 -27.02
N PHE A 666 -63.94 -44.96 -27.71
CA PHE A 666 -62.57 -44.82 -27.21
C PHE A 666 -62.36 -45.55 -25.88
N ALA A 667 -63.01 -46.72 -25.72
CA ALA A 667 -62.90 -47.54 -24.51
C ALA A 667 -61.50 -48.15 -24.36
N PHE A 668 -60.83 -48.44 -25.49
CA PHE A 668 -59.53 -49.10 -25.51
C PHE A 668 -58.48 -48.36 -26.33
N LYS A 669 -57.21 -48.58 -25.99
CA LYS A 669 -56.04 -48.17 -26.78
C LYS A 669 -55.15 -49.38 -27.06
N PHE A 670 -54.36 -49.28 -28.12
CA PHE A 670 -53.23 -50.18 -28.32
C PHE A 670 -52.02 -49.65 -27.57
N ASN A 671 -51.47 -50.45 -26.66
CA ASN A 671 -50.14 -50.27 -26.10
C ASN A 671 -49.24 -51.37 -26.65
N GLY A 672 -48.49 -51.05 -27.72
CA GLY A 672 -47.77 -52.04 -28.51
C GLY A 672 -48.74 -53.05 -29.16
N ASN A 673 -48.54 -54.34 -28.89
CA ASN A 673 -49.48 -55.39 -29.30
C ASN A 673 -50.58 -55.66 -28.26
N THR A 674 -50.57 -55.01 -27.10
CA THR A 674 -51.61 -55.18 -26.07
C THR A 674 -52.75 -54.20 -26.26
N ILE A 675 -53.95 -54.64 -25.92
CA ILE A 675 -55.12 -53.79 -25.78
C ILE A 675 -55.24 -53.43 -24.30
N GLU A 676 -55.31 -52.15 -24.01
CA GLU A 676 -55.50 -51.59 -22.67
C GLU A 676 -56.76 -50.72 -22.64
N VAL A 677 -57.29 -50.47 -21.45
CA VAL A 677 -58.30 -49.44 -21.22
C VAL A 677 -57.74 -48.05 -21.54
N ASP A 678 -58.45 -47.28 -22.34
CA ASP A 678 -58.15 -45.85 -22.59
C ASP A 678 -59.10 -44.92 -21.85
N ASN A 679 -60.36 -45.34 -21.68
CA ASN A 679 -61.36 -44.56 -20.97
C ASN A 679 -62.14 -45.45 -19.99
N THR A 680 -61.81 -45.32 -18.70
CA THR A 680 -62.51 -46.02 -17.62
C THR A 680 -64.00 -45.69 -17.55
N GLU A 681 -64.41 -44.46 -17.87
CA GLU A 681 -65.84 -44.07 -17.89
C GLU A 681 -66.61 -44.69 -19.06
N ALA A 682 -65.92 -45.15 -20.12
CA ALA A 682 -66.53 -45.93 -21.19
C ALA A 682 -66.73 -47.41 -20.80
N LEU A 683 -66.07 -47.85 -19.73
CA LEU A 683 -66.21 -49.17 -19.13
C LEU A 683 -67.18 -49.13 -17.96
N ASP A 684 -68.44 -48.88 -18.31
CA ASP A 684 -69.62 -49.02 -17.46
C ASP A 684 -70.34 -50.31 -17.91
N PHE A 685 -70.46 -51.29 -17.01
CA PHE A 685 -71.08 -52.59 -17.31
C PHE A 685 -72.59 -52.48 -17.50
N GLU A 686 -73.25 -51.55 -16.80
CA GLU A 686 -74.67 -51.26 -16.97
C GLU A 686 -74.99 -50.64 -18.34
N LEU A 687 -74.01 -50.07 -19.05
CA LEU A 687 -74.15 -49.51 -20.40
C LEU A 687 -73.57 -50.38 -21.53
N HIS A 688 -72.35 -50.93 -21.40
CA HIS A 688 -71.61 -51.53 -22.53
C HIS A 688 -70.93 -52.87 -22.21
N PRO A 689 -71.69 -54.00 -22.17
CA PRO A 689 -71.17 -55.28 -21.69
C PRO A 689 -70.18 -56.01 -22.64
N VAL A 690 -70.10 -55.62 -23.93
CA VAL A 690 -69.24 -56.29 -24.93
C VAL A 690 -68.82 -55.35 -26.07
N PHE A 691 -67.58 -55.51 -26.57
CA PHE A 691 -66.99 -54.76 -27.69
C PHE A 691 -66.40 -55.71 -28.75
N ASN A 692 -66.48 -55.35 -30.04
CA ASN A 692 -65.95 -56.14 -31.17
C ASN A 692 -65.14 -55.24 -32.12
N LEU A 693 -63.82 -55.39 -32.10
CA LEU A 693 -62.83 -54.49 -32.71
C LEU A 693 -62.21 -55.12 -33.97
N THR A 694 -62.06 -54.37 -35.06
CA THR A 694 -61.25 -54.78 -36.23
C THR A 694 -59.89 -54.10 -36.17
N ILE A 695 -58.82 -54.83 -36.48
CA ILE A 695 -57.43 -54.39 -36.30
C ILE A 695 -56.59 -54.62 -37.56
N ASN A 696 -55.57 -53.79 -37.74
CA ASN A 696 -54.56 -53.91 -38.80
C ASN A 696 -53.16 -54.03 -38.19
N VAL A 697 -52.28 -54.80 -38.84
CA VAL A 697 -50.93 -55.15 -38.40
C VAL A 697 -49.95 -54.90 -39.54
N SER A 698 -48.85 -54.19 -39.27
CA SER A 698 -47.91 -53.69 -40.29
C SER A 698 -46.46 -53.75 -39.81
N ASP A 699 -45.54 -54.22 -40.66
CA ASP A 699 -44.07 -54.18 -40.44
C ASP A 699 -43.47 -52.77 -40.72
N GLY A 700 -44.26 -51.87 -41.33
CA GLY A 700 -43.87 -50.52 -41.74
C GLY A 700 -43.66 -50.34 -43.25
N ILE A 701 -43.62 -51.44 -44.00
CA ILE A 701 -43.44 -51.56 -45.46
C ILE A 701 -44.64 -52.30 -46.09
N SER A 702 -45.25 -53.25 -45.38
CA SER A 702 -46.34 -54.15 -45.77
C SER A 702 -47.30 -54.44 -44.59
N ASN A 703 -48.54 -54.91 -44.85
CA ASN A 703 -49.60 -55.00 -43.83
C ASN A 703 -50.67 -56.10 -44.08
N VAL A 704 -51.38 -56.48 -43.00
CA VAL A 704 -52.39 -57.56 -42.90
C VAL A 704 -53.42 -57.26 -41.76
N GLN A 705 -54.61 -57.88 -41.71
CA GLN A 705 -55.72 -57.49 -40.80
C GLN A 705 -56.38 -58.67 -40.03
N ALA A 706 -57.01 -58.39 -38.87
CA ALA A 706 -57.70 -59.36 -38.00
C ALA A 706 -58.85 -58.72 -37.15
N THR A 707 -59.55 -59.51 -36.33
CA THR A 707 -60.70 -59.10 -35.47
C THR A 707 -60.54 -59.58 -34.00
N VAL A 708 -61.02 -58.79 -33.03
CA VAL A 708 -60.86 -58.99 -31.58
C VAL A 708 -62.15 -58.70 -30.78
N THR A 709 -62.51 -59.48 -29.76
CA THR A 709 -63.73 -59.27 -28.93
C THR A 709 -63.41 -59.13 -27.42
N ILE A 710 -64.14 -58.29 -26.66
CA ILE A 710 -63.90 -57.99 -25.20
C ILE A 710 -65.23 -57.94 -24.41
N ASN A 711 -65.28 -58.40 -23.14
CA ASN A 711 -66.49 -58.48 -22.26
C ASN A 711 -66.23 -57.92 -20.82
N LEU A 712 -67.21 -57.36 -20.07
CA LEU A 712 -67.03 -56.60 -18.77
C LEU A 712 -67.61 -57.23 -17.42
N ASN A 713 -67.26 -56.70 -16.21
CA ASN A 713 -67.77 -57.02 -14.79
C ASN A 713 -68.00 -55.77 -13.83
N ASN A 714 -67.80 -55.74 -12.48
CA ASN A 714 -68.39 -54.72 -11.51
C ASN A 714 -67.54 -54.14 -10.28
N VAL A 715 -67.60 -52.82 -9.87
CA VAL A 715 -66.76 -52.13 -8.77
C VAL A 715 -67.34 -50.80 -8.08
N SER A 716 -66.76 -50.22 -6.96
CA SER A 716 -67.14 -48.91 -6.26
C SER A 716 -66.16 -48.35 -5.12
N GLU A 717 -66.09 -47.01 -4.77
CA GLU A 717 -65.35 -46.38 -3.58
C GLU A 717 -65.69 -44.89 -3.11
N ASN A 718 -65.19 -44.36 -1.94
CA ASN A 718 -65.15 -42.91 -1.43
C ASN A 718 -64.29 -42.67 -0.10
N THR A 719 -63.80 -41.43 0.28
CA THR A 719 -62.76 -41.22 1.39
C THR A 719 -62.67 -39.98 2.38
N ASP A 720 -63.40 -38.84 2.34
CA ASP A 720 -63.06 -37.58 3.12
C ASP A 720 -63.51 -37.44 4.62
N ASN A 721 -62.86 -36.60 5.47
CA ASN A 721 -63.18 -36.44 6.92
C ASN A 721 -62.96 -35.06 7.65
N ASP A 722 -63.23 -33.90 7.04
CA ASP A 722 -63.00 -32.56 7.66
C ASP A 722 -64.18 -32.00 8.52
N ILE A 723 -63.92 -30.98 9.36
CA ILE A 723 -64.94 -30.04 9.88
C ILE A 723 -64.97 -28.77 9.02
N LEU A 724 -66.12 -28.49 8.39
CA LEU A 724 -66.26 -27.45 7.37
C LEU A 724 -66.84 -26.11 7.90
N THR A 725 -67.55 -26.11 9.03
CA THR A 725 -68.13 -24.92 9.66
C THR A 725 -68.16 -25.07 11.19
N PHE A 726 -68.22 -23.99 11.97
CA PHE A 726 -68.33 -24.05 13.44
C PHE A 726 -68.92 -22.76 14.04
N SER A 727 -69.76 -22.88 15.08
CA SER A 727 -70.35 -21.75 15.81
C SER A 727 -70.79 -22.09 17.25
N VAL A 728 -70.80 -21.10 18.13
CA VAL A 728 -71.36 -21.11 19.50
C VAL A 728 -72.11 -19.78 19.81
N PRO A 729 -72.99 -19.72 20.83
CA PRO A 729 -73.73 -18.50 21.17
C PRO A 729 -72.87 -17.29 21.56
N GLU A 730 -73.40 -16.08 21.32
CA GLU A 730 -72.78 -14.78 21.65
C GLU A 730 -71.38 -14.56 21.04
N MET A 731 -71.10 -15.17 19.89
CA MET A 731 -69.84 -15.00 19.15
C MET A 731 -69.60 -13.57 18.66
N VAL A 732 -68.35 -13.12 18.81
CA VAL A 732 -67.83 -11.84 18.30
C VAL A 732 -66.84 -12.14 17.18
N GLY A 733 -67.34 -12.06 15.94
CA GLY A 733 -66.60 -12.44 14.73
C GLY A 733 -66.85 -13.91 14.33
N ASN A 734 -66.23 -14.32 13.22
CA ASN A 734 -66.32 -15.70 12.74
C ASN A 734 -65.39 -16.63 13.54
N ALA A 735 -65.72 -17.91 13.59
CA ALA A 735 -64.80 -18.92 14.11
C ALA A 735 -63.59 -19.02 13.18
N VAL A 736 -62.38 -18.95 13.75
CA VAL A 736 -61.15 -19.18 13.00
C VAL A 736 -60.89 -20.69 13.01
N ILE A 737 -61.44 -21.36 12.00
CA ILE A 737 -61.20 -22.78 11.70
C ILE A 737 -59.89 -22.85 10.91
N ASN A 738 -58.94 -23.65 11.38
CA ASN A 738 -57.68 -23.89 10.71
C ASN A 738 -57.50 -25.39 10.47
N ASN A 739 -57.79 -25.85 9.24
CA ASN A 739 -57.67 -27.25 8.84
C ASN A 739 -56.23 -27.76 8.96
N ALA A 740 -55.21 -26.91 8.73
CA ALA A 740 -53.82 -27.36 8.82
C ALA A 740 -53.37 -27.69 10.25
N SER A 741 -53.87 -26.96 11.26
CA SER A 741 -53.61 -27.25 12.67
C SER A 741 -54.74 -28.02 13.36
N HIS A 742 -55.84 -28.31 12.67
CA HIS A 742 -57.08 -28.86 13.20
C HIS A 742 -57.54 -28.14 14.48
N THR A 743 -57.50 -26.80 14.48
CA THR A 743 -57.93 -25.98 15.61
C THR A 743 -59.04 -25.02 15.21
N ILE A 744 -59.90 -24.70 16.18
CA ILE A 744 -60.98 -23.72 16.03
C ILE A 744 -60.89 -22.72 17.17
N ALA A 745 -60.57 -21.46 16.86
CA ALA A 745 -60.49 -20.39 17.84
C ALA A 745 -61.70 -19.45 17.71
N VAL A 746 -62.33 -19.12 18.83
CA VAL A 746 -63.57 -18.36 18.90
C VAL A 746 -63.51 -17.31 20.00
N ASN A 747 -64.06 -16.13 19.75
CA ASN A 747 -64.28 -15.09 20.74
C ASN A 747 -65.78 -14.89 20.98
N VAL A 748 -66.19 -14.63 22.22
CA VAL A 748 -67.58 -14.37 22.62
C VAL A 748 -67.71 -13.12 23.51
N SER A 749 -68.86 -12.44 23.44
CA SER A 749 -69.22 -11.31 24.30
C SER A 749 -70.11 -11.73 25.45
N ASP A 750 -69.85 -11.16 26.63
CA ASP A 750 -70.54 -11.31 27.92
C ASP A 750 -71.26 -12.62 28.35
N VAL A 751 -71.01 -13.76 27.71
CA VAL A 751 -71.65 -15.07 28.01
C VAL A 751 -70.86 -15.92 29.02
N SER A 752 -71.46 -17.01 29.52
CA SER A 752 -70.78 -18.05 30.31
C SER A 752 -70.20 -19.13 29.40
N LEU A 753 -68.92 -19.49 29.60
CA LEU A 753 -68.25 -20.52 28.79
C LEU A 753 -68.57 -21.95 29.23
N SER A 754 -69.14 -22.15 30.42
CA SER A 754 -69.27 -23.47 31.06
C SER A 754 -70.32 -24.43 30.48
N SER A 755 -71.12 -23.97 29.50
CA SER A 755 -72.20 -24.77 28.90
C SER A 755 -72.71 -24.18 27.59
N LEU A 756 -71.82 -23.95 26.61
CA LEU A 756 -72.20 -23.45 25.29
C LEU A 756 -72.52 -24.61 24.34
N VAL A 757 -73.50 -24.43 23.46
CA VAL A 757 -73.84 -25.43 22.42
C VAL A 757 -73.02 -25.15 21.17
N ALA A 758 -72.33 -26.17 20.66
CA ALA A 758 -71.50 -26.07 19.46
C ALA A 758 -72.16 -26.74 18.25
N THR A 759 -72.23 -26.04 17.12
CA THR A 759 -72.80 -26.55 15.85
C THR A 759 -71.81 -26.41 14.70
N PHE A 760 -71.68 -27.48 13.91
CA PHE A 760 -70.73 -27.65 12.81
C PHE A 760 -71.23 -28.64 11.74
N THR A 761 -70.54 -28.72 10.60
CA THR A 761 -70.78 -29.66 9.47
C THR A 761 -69.50 -30.39 9.09
N ILE A 762 -69.61 -31.58 8.48
CA ILE A 762 -68.49 -32.45 8.09
C ILE A 762 -68.57 -32.91 6.62
N SER A 763 -67.52 -33.57 6.12
CA SER A 763 -67.44 -34.11 4.75
C SER A 763 -68.56 -35.10 4.36
N PRO A 764 -68.85 -35.28 3.04
CA PRO A 764 -69.82 -36.26 2.55
C PRO A 764 -69.47 -37.70 2.98
N ASP A 765 -70.49 -38.50 3.25
CA ASP A 765 -70.39 -39.89 3.73
C ASP A 765 -69.54 -40.11 5.01
N ALA A 766 -69.22 -39.03 5.73
CA ALA A 766 -68.45 -39.04 6.98
C ALA A 766 -69.36 -38.96 8.24
N THR A 767 -68.77 -39.20 9.42
CA THR A 767 -69.41 -39.19 10.74
C THR A 767 -68.55 -38.46 11.79
N SER A 768 -69.10 -38.03 12.94
CA SER A 768 -68.32 -37.30 13.97
C SER A 768 -68.72 -37.58 15.43
N ASN A 769 -67.81 -37.29 16.38
CA ASN A 769 -67.98 -37.52 17.81
C ASN A 769 -67.20 -36.49 18.68
N PRO A 770 -67.84 -35.74 19.60
CA PRO A 770 -69.28 -35.63 19.76
C PRO A 770 -69.94 -35.11 18.49
N VAL A 771 -71.23 -35.42 18.32
CA VAL A 771 -72.00 -34.93 17.16
C VAL A 771 -72.31 -33.44 17.29
N SER A 772 -72.47 -32.79 16.14
CA SER A 772 -72.89 -31.39 16.02
C SER A 772 -74.20 -31.12 16.79
N GLY A 773 -74.24 -30.01 17.53
CA GLY A 773 -75.36 -29.61 18.39
C GLY A 773 -75.21 -29.99 19.87
N THR A 774 -74.06 -30.53 20.29
CA THR A 774 -73.79 -30.91 21.69
C THR A 774 -73.43 -29.70 22.56
N SER A 775 -73.87 -29.68 23.83
CA SER A 775 -73.46 -28.68 24.83
C SER A 775 -72.16 -29.09 25.51
N LEU A 776 -71.19 -28.16 25.56
CA LEU A 776 -69.82 -28.39 26.00
C LEU A 776 -69.34 -27.26 26.94
N ASP A 777 -68.39 -27.59 27.82
CA ASP A 777 -67.75 -26.64 28.74
C ASP A 777 -66.44 -26.10 28.13
N PHE A 778 -66.47 -24.86 27.65
CA PHE A 778 -65.31 -24.19 27.05
C PHE A 778 -64.51 -23.33 28.04
N THR A 779 -64.64 -23.56 29.36
CA THR A 779 -63.68 -23.00 30.33
C THR A 779 -62.26 -23.56 30.14
N THR A 780 -62.15 -24.70 29.45
CA THR A 780 -60.92 -25.25 28.87
C THR A 780 -61.18 -25.66 27.41
N PRO A 781 -60.14 -25.80 26.55
CA PRO A 781 -60.32 -26.27 25.18
C PRO A 781 -60.96 -27.68 25.10
N GLN A 782 -61.75 -27.92 24.06
CA GLN A 782 -62.52 -29.17 23.83
C GLN A 782 -62.13 -29.83 22.50
N THR A 783 -62.40 -31.14 22.33
CA THR A 783 -62.01 -31.89 21.12
C THR A 783 -63.20 -32.57 20.41
N ILE A 784 -63.16 -32.62 19.07
CA ILE A 784 -64.16 -33.29 18.20
C ILE A 784 -63.44 -34.16 17.15
N GLN A 785 -63.84 -35.42 17.01
CA GLN A 785 -63.32 -36.36 16.00
C GLN A 785 -64.27 -36.50 14.80
N VAL A 786 -63.74 -36.71 13.58
CA VAL A 786 -64.49 -36.95 12.33
C VAL A 786 -63.95 -38.20 11.60
N THR A 787 -64.77 -38.98 10.90
CA THR A 787 -64.43 -40.29 10.28
C THR A 787 -65.07 -40.50 8.90
N SER A 788 -64.32 -40.93 7.87
CA SER A 788 -64.78 -41.07 6.47
C SER A 788 -65.43 -42.42 6.08
N GLN A 789 -65.99 -42.52 4.86
CA GLN A 789 -66.55 -43.78 4.31
C GLN A 789 -65.51 -44.90 4.18
N SER A 790 -64.26 -44.58 3.80
CA SER A 790 -63.13 -45.53 3.80
C SER A 790 -62.57 -45.82 5.20
N GLY A 791 -63.05 -45.12 6.24
CA GLY A 791 -62.77 -45.41 7.65
C GLY A 791 -61.66 -44.59 8.31
N ALA A 792 -61.17 -43.50 7.70
CA ALA A 792 -60.07 -42.68 8.24
C ALA A 792 -60.56 -41.60 9.23
N THR A 793 -59.83 -41.34 10.33
CA THR A 793 -60.26 -40.47 11.46
C THR A 793 -59.39 -39.23 11.71
N GLN A 794 -59.96 -38.08 12.12
CA GLN A 794 -59.22 -36.85 12.47
C GLN A 794 -59.83 -36.08 13.66
N ASP A 795 -58.99 -35.61 14.60
CA ASP A 795 -59.37 -34.83 15.80
C ASP A 795 -59.18 -33.31 15.63
N TRP A 796 -60.07 -32.51 16.22
CA TRP A 796 -60.12 -31.05 16.12
C TRP A 796 -60.27 -30.38 17.49
N VAL A 797 -59.42 -29.40 17.83
CA VAL A 797 -59.41 -28.73 19.14
C VAL A 797 -60.01 -27.32 19.10
N VAL A 798 -61.04 -27.08 19.91
CA VAL A 798 -61.83 -25.84 19.97
C VAL A 798 -61.49 -25.04 21.23
N THR A 799 -61.19 -23.74 21.10
CA THR A 799 -60.97 -22.81 22.22
C THR A 799 -61.89 -21.59 22.10
N VAL A 800 -62.56 -21.20 23.19
CA VAL A 800 -63.46 -20.04 23.25
C VAL A 800 -62.97 -19.04 24.29
N THR A 801 -62.85 -17.75 23.96
CA THR A 801 -62.38 -16.70 24.88
C THR A 801 -63.37 -15.52 24.99
N LYS A 802 -63.38 -14.83 26.14
CA LYS A 802 -64.37 -13.79 26.46
C LYS A 802 -63.78 -12.37 26.29
N GLN A 803 -64.40 -11.54 25.46
CA GLN A 803 -63.97 -10.16 25.18
C GLN A 803 -64.59 -9.14 26.16
N VAL A 804 -63.79 -8.15 26.59
CA VAL A 804 -64.21 -7.03 27.44
C VAL A 804 -64.21 -5.75 26.60
N SER A 805 -65.36 -5.11 26.48
CA SER A 805 -65.59 -4.06 25.47
C SER A 805 -64.99 -2.70 25.82
N ASN A 806 -64.21 -2.14 24.90
CA ASN A 806 -64.21 -0.70 24.65
C ASN A 806 -64.10 -0.42 23.14
N THR A 807 -64.76 0.66 22.70
CA THR A 807 -65.26 0.82 21.33
C THR A 807 -64.30 1.49 20.35
N THR A 808 -64.15 0.86 19.19
CA THR A 808 -64.26 1.41 17.82
C THR A 808 -63.71 2.81 17.44
N PHE A 809 -62.96 2.78 16.34
CA PHE A 809 -62.75 3.82 15.31
C PHE A 809 -61.69 4.94 15.49
N GLN A 810 -61.14 5.30 14.31
CA GLN A 810 -60.37 6.48 13.90
C GLN A 810 -58.83 6.39 13.89
N ASN A 811 -58.28 6.82 12.74
CA ASN A 811 -56.91 7.27 12.46
C ASN A 811 -55.85 7.04 13.55
N GLN A 812 -55.09 5.95 13.42
CA GLN A 812 -53.74 5.90 13.99
C GLN A 812 -52.79 6.58 12.99
N ASN A 813 -52.43 7.83 13.31
CA ASN A 813 -51.32 8.51 12.64
C ASN A 813 -50.04 7.70 12.86
N LEU A 814 -49.19 7.59 11.84
CA LEU A 814 -47.89 6.94 12.00
C LEU A 814 -47.03 7.72 13.00
N ASN A 815 -46.87 7.17 14.20
CA ASN A 815 -46.20 7.87 15.29
C ASN A 815 -44.75 7.38 15.42
N VAL A 816 -43.82 8.32 15.24
CA VAL A 816 -42.38 8.10 15.39
C VAL A 816 -41.94 8.66 16.74
N TYR A 817 -41.64 7.77 17.68
CA TYR A 817 -41.20 8.15 19.02
C TYR A 817 -39.68 8.03 19.13
N PRO A 818 -38.95 9.11 19.48
CA PRO A 818 -37.60 8.96 20.00
C PRO A 818 -37.69 8.26 21.36
N ASN A 819 -37.02 7.13 21.52
CA ASN A 819 -36.95 6.44 22.81
C ASN A 819 -36.20 7.35 23.82
N PRO A 820 -36.68 7.53 25.06
CA PRO A 820 -35.99 8.32 26.09
C PRO A 820 -34.55 7.87 26.41
N ALA A 821 -34.13 6.68 25.97
CA ALA A 821 -32.71 6.31 25.83
C ALA A 821 -32.24 6.52 24.36
N VAL A 822 -31.47 7.59 24.12
CA VAL A 822 -31.08 8.11 22.79
C VAL A 822 -30.10 7.23 21.99
N SER A 823 -30.58 6.07 21.56
CA SER A 823 -29.91 5.23 20.55
C SER A 823 -30.88 4.56 19.57
N PHE A 824 -32.20 4.61 19.80
CA PHE A 824 -33.18 3.99 18.90
C PHE A 824 -34.40 4.89 18.66
N LEU A 825 -35.00 4.77 17.47
CA LEU A 825 -36.32 5.30 17.15
C LEU A 825 -37.33 4.14 17.11
N GLN A 826 -38.48 4.33 17.75
CA GLN A 826 -39.59 3.39 17.69
C GLN A 826 -40.65 3.93 16.72
N ILE A 827 -41.05 3.11 15.75
CA ILE A 827 -42.02 3.46 14.71
C ILE A 827 -43.17 2.48 14.81
N ASN A 828 -44.36 2.99 15.14
CA ASN A 828 -45.55 2.17 15.43
C ASN A 828 -46.70 2.50 14.48
N GLY A 829 -47.54 1.50 14.19
CA GLY A 829 -48.64 1.62 13.21
C GLY A 829 -48.17 1.49 11.77
N LEU A 830 -47.12 0.69 11.55
CA LEU A 830 -46.79 0.13 10.24
C LEU A 830 -47.81 -0.96 9.87
N GLY A 831 -47.89 -1.28 8.59
CA GLY A 831 -48.76 -2.33 8.06
C GLY A 831 -47.96 -3.48 7.43
N GLU A 832 -48.67 -4.46 6.88
CA GLU A 832 -48.15 -5.79 6.53
C GLU A 832 -46.91 -5.81 5.59
N ALA A 833 -46.65 -4.72 4.85
CA ALA A 833 -45.38 -4.48 4.17
C ALA A 833 -44.98 -2.99 4.18
N SER A 834 -43.80 -2.69 4.73
CA SER A 834 -43.34 -1.33 5.05
C SER A 834 -41.84 -1.08 4.75
N LEU A 835 -41.53 0.16 4.35
CA LEU A 835 -40.21 0.65 3.89
C LEU A 835 -39.83 1.94 4.64
N ILE A 836 -38.62 2.02 5.18
CA ILE A 836 -38.17 3.12 6.06
C ILE A 836 -36.79 3.64 5.64
N ARG A 837 -36.59 4.97 5.62
CA ARG A 837 -35.35 5.65 5.18
C ARG A 837 -34.98 6.82 6.09
N VAL A 838 -33.69 7.05 6.33
CA VAL A 838 -33.20 8.25 7.06
C VAL A 838 -32.26 9.08 6.18
N PHE A 839 -32.38 10.41 6.25
CA PHE A 839 -31.57 11.38 5.51
C PHE A 839 -30.92 12.41 6.46
N ASN A 840 -29.72 12.88 6.12
CA ASN A 840 -29.03 13.95 6.85
C ASN A 840 -29.49 15.37 6.40
N SER A 841 -28.98 16.42 7.06
CA SER A 841 -29.38 17.81 6.80
C SER A 841 -29.00 18.37 5.43
N VAL A 842 -28.19 17.66 4.63
CA VAL A 842 -27.88 17.99 3.22
C VAL A 842 -28.60 17.08 2.22
N GLY A 843 -29.52 16.23 2.70
CA GLY A 843 -30.40 15.41 1.86
C GLY A 843 -29.83 14.06 1.42
N GLN A 844 -28.68 13.62 1.92
CA GLN A 844 -28.15 12.28 1.62
C GLN A 844 -28.83 11.22 2.48
N GLN A 845 -29.23 10.10 1.87
CA GLN A 845 -29.75 8.94 2.60
C GLN A 845 -28.61 8.24 3.35
N ILE A 846 -28.82 7.96 4.63
CA ILE A 846 -27.84 7.35 5.54
C ILE A 846 -28.32 6.04 6.17
N LEU A 847 -29.61 5.69 6.01
CA LEU A 847 -30.17 4.42 6.46
C LEU A 847 -31.37 4.00 5.60
N LEU A 848 -31.58 2.68 5.47
CA LEU A 848 -32.69 2.04 4.76
C LEU A 848 -33.07 0.72 5.47
N VAL A 849 -34.37 0.49 5.72
CA VAL A 849 -34.91 -0.73 6.35
C VAL A 849 -36.21 -1.14 5.64
N ASN A 850 -36.43 -2.45 5.48
CA ASN A 850 -37.70 -3.05 5.05
C ASN A 850 -38.23 -3.94 6.18
N THR A 851 -39.53 -3.93 6.42
CA THR A 851 -40.17 -4.73 7.48
C THR A 851 -41.62 -5.08 7.13
N THR A 852 -42.13 -6.14 7.75
CA THR A 852 -43.55 -6.55 7.74
C THR A 852 -44.17 -6.46 9.14
N ASN A 853 -43.42 -5.96 10.14
CA ASN A 853 -43.90 -5.79 11.50
C ASN A 853 -44.74 -4.52 11.63
N GLU A 854 -45.85 -4.57 12.37
CA GLU A 854 -46.66 -3.36 12.68
C GLU A 854 -45.91 -2.31 13.52
N ASN A 855 -44.82 -2.72 14.18
CA ASN A 855 -43.99 -1.88 15.04
C ASN A 855 -42.51 -2.24 14.82
N GLU A 856 -41.66 -1.26 14.49
CA GLU A 856 -40.26 -1.47 14.12
C GLU A 856 -39.32 -0.54 14.91
N GLN A 857 -38.16 -1.06 15.33
CA GLN A 857 -37.18 -0.33 16.14
C GLN A 857 -35.87 -0.11 15.36
N ILE A 858 -35.52 1.15 15.09
CA ILE A 858 -34.36 1.51 14.28
C ILE A 858 -33.22 2.02 15.15
N ASP A 859 -32.05 1.38 15.08
CA ASP A 859 -30.81 1.85 15.70
C ASP A 859 -30.27 3.11 15.00
N ILE A 860 -30.08 4.17 15.78
CA ILE A 860 -29.49 5.45 15.38
C ILE A 860 -28.27 5.81 16.24
N SER A 861 -27.74 4.88 17.05
CA SER A 861 -26.57 5.05 17.93
C SER A 861 -25.33 5.57 17.21
N GLN A 862 -25.14 5.18 15.94
CA GLN A 862 -23.99 5.58 15.11
C GLN A 862 -24.13 6.96 14.45
N LEU A 863 -25.32 7.57 14.44
CA LEU A 863 -25.52 8.89 13.84
C LEU A 863 -24.82 9.99 14.67
N LYS A 864 -24.23 11.00 14.01
CA LYS A 864 -23.64 12.16 14.69
C LYS A 864 -24.74 13.08 15.24
N LYS A 865 -24.45 13.88 16.28
CA LYS A 865 -25.35 14.91 16.81
C LYS A 865 -25.80 15.87 15.69
N GLY A 866 -27.10 16.06 15.51
CA GLY A 866 -27.65 16.83 14.38
C GLY A 866 -29.11 16.52 14.04
N ASN A 867 -29.63 17.20 13.03
CA ASN A 867 -31.02 17.07 12.56
C ASN A 867 -31.11 16.15 11.34
N TYR A 868 -32.08 15.24 11.37
CA TYR A 868 -32.32 14.20 10.37
C TYR A 868 -33.78 14.18 9.93
N LEU A 869 -34.03 13.61 8.75
CA LEU A 869 -35.37 13.36 8.22
C LEU A 869 -35.56 11.85 8.03
N LEU A 870 -36.52 11.28 8.74
CA LEU A 870 -37.02 9.92 8.55
C LEU A 870 -38.17 9.96 7.54
N MET A 871 -38.21 9.01 6.60
CA MET A 871 -39.36 8.75 5.73
C MET A 871 -39.83 7.31 5.93
N VAL A 872 -41.14 7.11 5.96
CA VAL A 872 -41.79 5.81 6.14
C VAL A 872 -42.87 5.64 5.09
N GLU A 873 -42.90 4.49 4.44
CA GLU A 873 -43.90 4.08 3.45
C GLU A 873 -44.51 2.75 3.89
N SER A 874 -45.83 2.70 4.06
CA SER A 874 -46.58 1.55 4.60
C SER A 874 -47.95 1.51 3.95
N GLU A 875 -48.38 0.34 3.46
CA GLU A 875 -49.70 0.13 2.81
C GLU A 875 -50.04 1.22 1.77
N GLY A 876 -49.05 1.61 0.95
CA GLY A 876 -49.19 2.62 -0.10
C GLY A 876 -49.24 4.09 0.38
N LYS A 877 -49.09 4.37 1.68
CA LYS A 877 -49.03 5.73 2.24
C LYS A 877 -47.60 6.10 2.63
N ARG A 878 -47.17 7.33 2.31
CA ARG A 878 -45.87 7.90 2.70
C ARG A 878 -46.03 8.98 3.78
N SER A 879 -45.13 8.98 4.76
CA SER A 879 -44.99 10.06 5.75
C SER A 879 -43.52 10.43 5.97
N ALA A 880 -43.25 11.63 6.49
CA ALA A 880 -41.91 12.11 6.75
C ALA A 880 -41.83 12.87 8.09
N HIS A 881 -40.86 12.50 8.91
CA HIS A 881 -40.71 12.96 10.29
C HIS A 881 -39.30 13.50 10.51
N LYS A 882 -39.17 14.70 11.07
CA LYS A 882 -37.86 15.25 11.47
C LYS A 882 -37.55 14.83 12.89
N PHE A 883 -36.33 14.39 13.14
CA PHE A 883 -35.83 14.17 14.49
C PHE A 883 -34.43 14.78 14.66
N SER A 884 -34.14 15.21 15.87
CA SER A 884 -32.83 15.71 16.27
C SER A 884 -32.16 14.66 17.15
N LYS A 885 -30.98 14.18 16.77
CA LYS A 885 -30.13 13.45 17.71
C LYS A 885 -29.33 14.47 18.51
N LEU A 886 -29.61 14.54 19.81
CA LEU A 886 -28.96 15.42 20.78
C LEU A 886 -27.54 14.95 21.15
#